data_AF-A0A520D9P6-F1
#
_entry.id   AF-A0A520D9P6-F1
#
_cell.length_a   1.000
_cell.length_b   1.000
_cell.length_c   1.000
_cell.angle_alpha   90.00
_cell.angle_beta   90.00
_cell.angle_gamma   90.00
#
_symmetry.space_group_name_H-M   'P 1'
#
loop_
_entity.id
_entity.type
_entity.pdbx_description
1 polymer ?
#
loop_
_entity_poly.entity_id
_entity_poly.type
_entity_poly.pdbx_seq_one_letter_code
_entity_poly.pdbx_strand_id
1 'polypeptide(L)'
;MNAPETSLSFLHPFDDADPAETAEWRDALLAVVQSAGPARARQVLDALAQVARGQGIGWKPDFATPYVNTIDVADQPAFPGDLAIEERLASLMRWNALAMVVRANHSYGELGGHIASYASAADLFEVGFNHFFHARSDAGQAAHAGDLVFFQPHSSPGVYARAYLEGRLSEDDLRHYRQELTAPAFTDGTGARGLSSYPHPYLMPDFWQFPTGSMGIGPISSIYHARFMRYLTDRKLLDCGARKVWGVFGDGEMDEPESMSALTLAAREKLDNLVWVVNCNLQRLDGPVRGNGRIIDELERLFAGAGWNVIKLVWGSDWDGLFARDGSGALARALGDTVDGQMQTFAAKDGRFNRDTFFGQNEELRKLAQGMTDDQIDRLKRGGHDIVKIHAAYAAAAAHSGQPTVILAHTKKGYGMGAGQGRMTTHSHKKFENADLIGFRNRFGLPLTDEQATSLAFYKPAEDSAEMRYLKEHRDALGGSMPRRETDCEVVAKPALAAYAQFAIAADGKDMSTTMAFVRMLGALLKDTTLGPRIVPIVADEARTFGMANLFKQVGIYSSVGQRYSPEDIDSILSYREATDGQILEEGISEAGAIASWTAAATSYSVHGLAMLPFYIYYSMFGFQRVGDAIWAAADQRARGFLLGATSGRTTLGGEGLQHQDGSSHLVAATIPNCKAYDPAYAGEMAVIVDAGIREMMVEQRDVFYYVTLMNENYAQPSLPSDVHDDVLRGCYRFGRHGPEGAAQVTLLGSGAILNEVVKAARLLADEGIASEVFSVTSWSELARDGVRCETAMLEGTGRPADAEIPFVARQLGGSTVPIVAATDYVRAVPESIRAFLPEGRRYLTLGTDGFGRSDTRVALRDFFGVDAASIARAARQSLRR
;
A
#
# COMPACT_ATOMS: atom_id res chain seq x y z
N MET A 1 48.95 16.22 25.24
CA MET A 1 49.42 15.30 24.17
C MET A 1 48.56 15.59 22.96
N ASN A 2 49.19 16.01 21.87
CA ASN A 2 48.52 16.58 20.69
C ASN A 2 47.58 15.54 20.06
N ALA A 3 46.34 15.93 19.81
CA ALA A 3 45.38 15.15 19.03
C ALA A 3 45.91 14.99 17.59
N PRO A 4 45.78 13.81 16.96
CA PRO A 4 46.27 13.60 15.61
C PRO A 4 45.43 14.40 14.61
N GLU A 5 46.11 15.10 13.69
CA GLU A 5 45.49 15.74 12.53
C GLU A 5 44.89 14.66 11.61
N THR A 6 43.57 14.60 11.52
CA THR A 6 42.84 13.78 10.55
C THR A 6 42.97 14.38 9.15
N SER A 7 43.87 13.84 8.35
CA SER A 7 44.01 14.12 6.92
C SER A 7 42.83 13.48 6.15
N LEU A 8 41.74 14.22 5.97
CA LEU A 8 40.61 13.82 5.12
C LEU A 8 40.96 14.08 3.63
N SER A 9 41.74 13.19 3.01
CA SER A 9 42.01 13.17 1.56
C SER A 9 40.94 12.30 0.85
N PHE A 10 39.81 12.91 0.49
CA PHE A 10 38.65 12.22 -0.10
C PHE A 10 38.31 12.60 -1.54
N LEU A 11 39.15 13.40 -2.21
CA LEU A 11 38.96 13.71 -3.62
C LEU A 11 39.79 12.73 -4.45
N HIS A 12 39.19 12.18 -5.52
CA HIS A 12 39.94 11.63 -6.66
C HIS A 12 41.18 12.49 -6.93
N PRO A 13 42.32 11.93 -7.38
CA PRO A 13 43.48 12.74 -7.69
C PRO A 13 43.14 13.61 -8.90
N PHE A 14 42.57 14.79 -8.63
CA PHE A 14 42.76 15.93 -9.48
C PHE A 14 44.27 16.16 -9.51
N ASP A 15 44.82 16.37 -10.71
CA ASP A 15 46.06 17.14 -10.82
C ASP A 15 45.76 18.53 -10.24
N ASP A 16 45.94 18.67 -8.93
CA ASP A 16 45.76 19.93 -8.23
C ASP A 16 46.91 20.85 -8.67
N ALA A 17 46.57 21.80 -9.53
CA ALA A 17 47.54 22.70 -10.13
C ALA A 17 48.19 23.63 -9.10
N ASP A 18 47.55 23.87 -7.94
CA ASP A 18 48.11 24.61 -6.81
C ASP A 18 47.65 24.03 -5.46
N PRO A 19 48.36 23.00 -4.95
CA PRO A 19 48.02 22.38 -3.67
C PRO A 19 48.14 23.32 -2.46
N ALA A 20 48.93 24.39 -2.57
CA ALA A 20 49.11 25.35 -1.48
C ALA A 20 47.87 26.25 -1.35
N GLU A 21 47.35 26.75 -2.47
CA GLU A 21 46.09 27.50 -2.50
C GLU A 21 44.93 26.63 -1.99
N THR A 22 44.81 25.39 -2.47
CA THR A 22 43.77 24.46 -2.01
C THR A 22 43.86 24.20 -0.50
N ALA A 23 45.07 24.05 0.05
CA ALA A 23 45.28 23.89 1.48
C ALA A 23 44.85 25.13 2.28
N GLU A 24 45.15 26.34 1.80
CA GLU A 24 44.73 27.60 2.46
C GLU A 24 43.21 27.71 2.56
N TRP A 25 42.48 27.46 1.47
CA TRP A 25 41.01 27.47 1.47
C TRP A 25 40.42 26.43 2.43
N ARG A 26 41.00 25.23 2.44
CA ARG A 26 40.58 24.15 3.35
C ARG A 26 40.81 24.53 4.81
N ASP A 27 42.01 25.02 5.13
CA ASP A 27 42.38 25.36 6.49
C ASP A 27 41.58 26.57 7.00
N ALA A 28 41.25 27.52 6.11
CA ALA A 28 40.33 28.61 6.42
C ALA A 28 38.91 28.10 6.77
N LEU A 29 38.37 27.14 6.02
CA LEU A 29 37.06 26.54 6.31
C LEU A 29 37.11 25.78 7.65
N LEU A 30 38.16 25.00 7.90
CA LEU A 30 38.34 24.27 9.16
C LEU A 30 38.46 25.22 10.36
N ALA A 31 39.18 26.34 10.20
CA ALA A 31 39.26 27.38 11.22
C ALA A 31 37.87 27.98 11.53
N VAL A 32 37.00 28.16 10.53
CA VAL A 32 35.60 28.58 10.75
C VAL A 32 34.81 27.53 11.52
N VAL A 33 34.95 26.24 11.17
CA VAL A 33 34.30 25.14 11.91
C VAL A 33 34.75 25.12 13.37
N GLN A 34 36.05 25.24 13.64
CA GLN A 34 36.59 25.21 14.99
C GLN A 34 36.22 26.44 15.81
N SER A 35 36.21 27.62 15.22
CA SER A 35 35.96 28.88 15.94
C SER A 35 34.48 29.25 16.08
N ALA A 36 33.66 28.93 15.07
CA ALA A 36 32.27 29.38 14.96
C ALA A 36 31.24 28.25 14.74
N GLY A 37 31.71 27.00 14.63
CA GLY A 37 30.87 25.81 14.56
C GLY A 37 30.31 25.46 13.18
N PRO A 38 29.69 24.27 13.04
CA PRO A 38 29.20 23.75 11.76
C PRO A 38 28.12 24.62 11.09
N ALA A 39 27.25 25.26 11.89
CA ALA A 39 26.20 26.13 11.36
C ALA A 39 26.77 27.32 10.59
N ARG A 40 27.85 27.94 11.10
CA ARG A 40 28.52 29.04 10.41
C ARG A 40 29.27 28.57 9.17
N ALA A 41 29.94 27.42 9.24
CA ALA A 41 30.60 26.84 8.08
C ALA A 41 29.62 26.56 6.93
N ARG A 42 28.42 26.05 7.25
CA ARG A 42 27.34 25.87 6.26
C ARG A 42 26.93 27.19 5.59
N GLN A 43 26.74 28.26 6.37
CA GLN A 43 26.43 29.59 5.81
C GLN A 43 27.53 30.09 4.87
N VAL A 44 28.81 29.85 5.19
CA VAL A 44 29.93 30.24 4.33
C VAL A 44 29.89 29.45 3.02
N LEU A 45 29.69 28.13 3.09
CA LEU A 45 29.57 27.29 1.90
C LEU A 45 28.36 27.68 1.03
N ASP A 46 27.22 27.98 1.64
CA ASP A 46 26.04 28.46 0.92
C ASP A 46 26.32 29.78 0.20
N ALA A 47 27.02 30.72 0.85
CA ALA A 47 27.42 31.98 0.24
C ALA A 47 28.40 31.77 -0.92
N LEU A 48 29.41 30.90 -0.77
CA LEU A 48 30.34 30.55 -1.85
C LEU A 48 29.62 29.87 -3.03
N ALA A 49 28.68 28.98 -2.75
CA ALA A 49 27.86 28.33 -3.77
C ALA A 49 26.99 29.33 -4.54
N GLN A 50 26.44 30.36 -3.88
CA GLN A 50 25.71 31.45 -4.54
C GLN A 50 26.62 32.26 -5.48
N VAL A 51 27.83 32.61 -5.02
CA VAL A 51 28.84 33.29 -5.86
C VAL A 51 29.20 32.43 -7.07
N ALA A 52 29.46 31.13 -6.87
CA ALA A 52 29.80 30.21 -7.93
C ALA A 52 28.67 30.08 -8.98
N ARG A 53 27.40 30.07 -8.56
CA ARG A 53 26.24 30.07 -9.46
C ARG A 53 26.13 31.38 -10.25
N GLY A 54 26.32 32.52 -9.59
CA GLY A 54 26.29 33.83 -10.26
C GLY A 54 27.36 33.99 -11.34
N GLN A 55 28.51 33.34 -11.16
CA GLN A 55 29.61 33.31 -12.14
C GLN A 55 29.50 32.17 -13.17
N GLY A 56 28.48 31.31 -13.10
CA GLY A 56 28.31 30.19 -14.02
C GLY A 56 29.37 29.10 -13.89
N ILE A 57 30.03 28.95 -12.74
CA ILE A 57 31.11 27.96 -12.49
C ILE A 57 30.60 26.52 -12.62
N GLY A 58 29.29 26.29 -12.46
CA GLY A 58 28.67 24.98 -12.64
C GLY A 58 28.93 23.98 -11.51
N TRP A 59 29.54 24.42 -10.40
CA TRP A 59 29.79 23.57 -9.22
C TRP A 59 28.49 23.07 -8.57
N LYS A 60 28.45 21.78 -8.23
CA LYS A 60 27.38 21.14 -7.47
C LYS A 60 28.01 20.22 -6.42
N PRO A 61 27.49 20.20 -5.18
CA PRO A 61 27.95 19.22 -4.19
C PRO A 61 27.57 17.81 -4.67
N ASP A 62 28.44 16.83 -4.44
CA ASP A 62 28.05 15.42 -4.59
C ASP A 62 27.05 15.08 -3.48
N PHE A 63 25.97 14.41 -3.85
CA PHE A 63 24.96 13.95 -2.90
C PHE A 63 25.31 12.59 -2.29
N ALA A 64 26.34 11.90 -2.80
CA ALA A 64 26.87 10.70 -2.18
C ALA A 64 28.00 11.06 -1.20
N THR A 65 27.82 10.69 0.06
CA THR A 65 28.89 10.80 1.06
C THR A 65 29.85 9.59 0.97
N PRO A 66 31.04 9.61 1.60
CA PRO A 66 31.91 8.44 1.62
C PRO A 66 31.20 7.16 2.09
N TYR A 67 31.66 5.99 1.66
CA TYR A 67 31.02 4.68 1.92
C TYR A 67 31.29 4.17 3.35
N VAL A 68 30.95 4.99 4.33
CA VAL A 68 31.09 4.77 5.77
C VAL A 68 29.76 5.08 6.48
N ASN A 69 29.68 4.82 7.78
CA ASN A 69 28.49 5.12 8.57
C ASN A 69 28.24 6.64 8.65
N THR A 70 26.98 7.05 8.56
CA THR A 70 26.60 8.47 8.73
C THR A 70 26.81 8.95 10.16
N ILE A 71 26.63 8.08 11.15
CA ILE A 71 26.82 8.38 12.57
C ILE A 71 28.21 7.89 12.97
N ASP A 72 29.07 8.82 13.38
CA ASP A 72 30.40 8.51 13.88
C ASP A 72 30.33 7.83 15.26
N VAL A 73 31.36 7.07 15.62
CA VAL A 73 31.50 6.41 16.92
C VAL A 73 31.43 7.41 18.07
N ALA A 74 31.98 8.61 17.90
CA ALA A 74 31.95 9.68 18.90
C ALA A 74 30.54 10.23 19.16
N ASP A 75 29.67 10.19 18.15
CA ASP A 75 28.27 10.64 18.22
C ASP A 75 27.30 9.49 18.52
N GLN A 76 27.78 8.25 18.58
CA GLN A 76 26.98 7.07 18.82
C GLN A 76 26.47 7.04 20.28
N PRO A 77 25.16 6.98 20.51
CA PRO A 77 24.63 6.85 21.87
C PRO A 77 25.02 5.50 22.48
N ALA A 78 25.06 5.46 23.81
CA ALA A 78 25.19 4.20 24.54
C ALA A 78 24.00 3.28 24.20
N PHE A 79 24.28 1.99 23.96
CA PHE A 79 23.22 1.01 23.73
C PHE A 79 22.44 0.79 25.04
N PRO A 80 21.10 0.89 25.02
CA PRO A 80 20.31 0.88 26.25
C PRO A 80 20.00 -0.53 26.78
N GLY A 81 20.18 -1.57 25.96
CA GLY A 81 19.80 -2.95 26.28
C GLY A 81 20.95 -3.87 26.71
N ASP A 82 20.62 -5.15 26.95
CA ASP A 82 21.59 -6.22 27.16
C ASP A 82 21.95 -6.90 25.84
N LEU A 83 23.15 -6.63 25.33
CA LEU A 83 23.63 -7.16 24.06
C LEU A 83 23.60 -8.69 23.99
N ALA A 84 23.98 -9.37 25.06
CA ALA A 84 24.09 -10.83 25.06
C ALA A 84 22.71 -11.50 25.05
N ILE A 85 21.74 -10.91 25.75
CA ILE A 85 20.36 -11.39 25.74
C ILE A 85 19.70 -11.13 24.39
N GLU A 86 19.86 -9.92 23.83
CA GLU A 86 19.26 -9.58 22.53
C GLU A 86 19.84 -10.39 21.37
N GLU A 87 21.16 -10.62 21.33
CA GLU A 87 21.78 -11.49 20.33
C GLU A 87 21.29 -12.95 20.46
N ARG A 88 21.05 -13.42 21.68
CA ARG A 88 20.49 -14.76 21.94
C ARG A 88 19.04 -14.84 21.48
N LEU A 89 18.21 -13.86 21.80
CA LEU A 89 16.83 -13.78 21.32
C LEU A 89 16.81 -13.80 19.79
N ALA A 90 17.54 -12.90 19.13
CA ALA A 90 17.60 -12.81 17.68
C ALA A 90 18.07 -14.12 17.03
N SER A 91 18.91 -14.90 17.72
CA SER A 91 19.32 -16.25 17.31
C SER A 91 18.17 -17.27 17.40
N LEU A 92 17.36 -17.21 18.46
CA LEU A 92 16.17 -18.05 18.63
C LEU A 92 15.11 -17.76 17.55
N MET A 93 14.83 -16.48 17.26
CA MET A 93 13.88 -16.13 16.19
C MET A 93 14.35 -16.64 14.83
N ARG A 94 15.65 -16.52 14.53
CA ARG A 94 16.24 -17.06 13.30
C ARG A 94 16.07 -18.57 13.17
N TRP A 95 16.30 -19.31 14.26
CA TRP A 95 16.10 -20.75 14.29
C TRP A 95 14.65 -21.14 14.03
N ASN A 96 13.72 -20.57 14.79
CA ASN A 96 12.30 -20.91 14.67
C ASN A 96 11.75 -20.54 13.29
N ALA A 97 12.20 -19.42 12.70
CA ALA A 97 11.86 -19.06 11.31
C ALA A 97 12.41 -20.07 10.29
N LEU A 98 13.66 -20.51 10.46
CA LEU A 98 14.27 -21.56 9.62
C LEU A 98 13.52 -22.88 9.75
N ALA A 99 13.32 -23.37 10.98
CA ALA A 99 12.65 -24.62 11.28
C ALA A 99 11.24 -24.66 10.67
N MET A 100 10.49 -23.56 10.79
CA MET A 100 9.15 -23.41 10.22
C MET A 100 9.14 -23.62 8.70
N VAL A 101 10.02 -22.93 7.98
CA VAL A 101 10.04 -23.01 6.51
C VAL A 101 10.57 -24.36 6.04
N VAL A 102 11.65 -24.87 6.63
CA VAL A 102 12.22 -26.17 6.22
C VAL A 102 11.21 -27.30 6.48
N ARG A 103 10.54 -27.29 7.64
CA ARG A 103 9.51 -28.29 7.98
C ARG A 103 8.33 -28.25 7.02
N ALA A 104 7.85 -27.06 6.64
CA ALA A 104 6.79 -26.92 5.64
C ALA A 104 7.20 -27.55 4.30
N ASN A 105 8.44 -27.32 3.84
CA ASN A 105 8.94 -27.88 2.58
C ASN A 105 9.28 -29.38 2.66
N HIS A 106 9.61 -29.91 3.84
CA HIS A 106 9.74 -31.36 4.05
C HIS A 106 8.39 -32.07 3.96
N SER A 107 7.34 -31.43 4.47
CA SER A 107 5.97 -31.98 4.44
C SER A 107 5.35 -31.86 3.04
N TYR A 108 5.50 -30.68 2.42
CA TYR A 108 4.93 -30.33 1.13
C TYR A 108 5.89 -29.39 0.38
N GLY A 109 6.68 -29.92 -0.56
CA GLY A 109 7.74 -29.18 -1.24
C GLY A 109 7.30 -27.97 -2.07
N GLU A 110 6.01 -27.83 -2.35
CA GLU A 110 5.42 -26.75 -3.14
C GLU A 110 4.97 -25.53 -2.32
N LEU A 111 4.88 -25.63 -0.99
CA LEU A 111 4.42 -24.52 -0.14
C LEU A 111 5.36 -23.30 -0.20
N GLY A 112 6.66 -23.54 -0.37
CA GLY A 112 7.66 -22.49 -0.46
C GLY A 112 7.95 -21.79 0.88
N GLY A 113 8.14 -20.47 0.86
CA GLY A 113 8.65 -19.69 2.01
C GLY A 113 10.10 -19.23 1.83
N HIS A 114 10.50 -18.24 2.63
CA HIS A 114 11.80 -17.57 2.52
C HIS A 114 12.54 -17.59 3.86
N ILE A 115 13.80 -18.01 3.85
CA ILE A 115 14.67 -18.03 5.05
C ILE A 115 15.69 -16.89 4.95
N ALA A 116 16.27 -16.71 3.76
CA ALA A 116 17.39 -15.80 3.55
C ALA A 116 17.05 -14.32 3.74
N SER A 117 15.81 -13.92 3.42
CA SER A 117 15.33 -12.54 3.59
C SER A 117 15.26 -12.19 5.06
N TYR A 118 14.50 -12.95 5.88
CA TYR A 118 14.44 -12.71 7.32
C TYR A 118 15.81 -12.81 7.99
N ALA A 119 16.63 -13.81 7.63
CA ALA A 119 17.97 -13.95 8.20
C ALA A 119 18.82 -12.68 8.03
N SER A 120 18.67 -11.95 6.91
CA SER A 120 19.36 -10.69 6.67
C SER A 120 18.80 -9.50 7.47
N ALA A 121 17.50 -9.51 7.77
CA ALA A 121 16.80 -8.39 8.40
C ALA A 121 16.49 -8.60 9.89
N ALA A 122 16.78 -9.77 10.45
CA ALA A 122 16.40 -10.13 11.81
C ALA A 122 16.91 -9.11 12.84
N ASP A 123 18.17 -8.67 12.77
CA ASP A 123 18.69 -7.67 13.72
C ASP A 123 17.97 -6.31 13.58
N LEU A 124 17.57 -5.92 12.37
CA LEU A 124 16.81 -4.69 12.11
C LEU A 124 15.42 -4.76 12.78
N PHE A 125 14.73 -5.89 12.63
CA PHE A 125 13.43 -6.10 13.27
C PHE A 125 13.55 -6.18 14.78
N GLU A 126 14.51 -6.95 15.31
CA GLU A 126 14.63 -7.17 16.75
C GLU A 126 14.99 -5.88 17.51
N VAL A 127 15.88 -5.04 16.97
CA VAL A 127 16.14 -3.72 17.56
C VAL A 127 14.88 -2.85 17.52
N GLY A 128 14.13 -2.88 16.41
CA GLY A 128 12.84 -2.20 16.31
C GLY A 128 11.85 -2.67 17.38
N PHE A 129 11.68 -3.97 17.56
CA PHE A 129 10.78 -4.53 18.56
C PHE A 129 11.22 -4.30 20.01
N ASN A 130 12.51 -4.27 20.30
CA ASN A 130 12.99 -4.09 21.68
C ASN A 130 12.96 -2.62 22.11
N HIS A 131 13.14 -1.67 21.19
CA HIS A 131 13.43 -0.28 21.56
C HIS A 131 12.54 0.79 20.92
N PHE A 132 11.82 0.50 19.83
CA PHE A 132 11.17 1.56 19.03
C PHE A 132 9.69 1.32 18.70
N PHE A 133 9.31 0.10 18.30
CA PHE A 133 7.96 -0.12 17.78
C PHE A 133 6.95 -0.15 18.92
N HIS A 134 6.15 0.92 19.05
CA HIS A 134 5.09 0.97 20.03
C HIS A 134 3.85 0.22 19.53
N ALA A 135 3.33 -0.72 20.33
CA ALA A 135 2.01 -1.28 20.12
C ALA A 135 0.92 -0.29 20.60
N ARG A 136 -0.34 -0.54 20.22
CA ARG A 136 -1.47 0.22 20.74
C ARG A 136 -1.75 -0.19 22.19
N SER A 137 -1.87 0.79 23.07
CA SER A 137 -2.17 0.60 24.49
C SER A 137 -3.04 1.75 25.01
N ASP A 138 -4.10 1.40 25.73
CA ASP A 138 -5.07 2.34 26.31
C ASP A 138 -4.81 2.63 27.81
N ALA A 139 -3.74 2.09 28.40
CA ALA A 139 -3.53 2.08 29.86
C ALA A 139 -2.36 2.94 30.34
N GLY A 140 -2.63 3.82 31.32
CA GLY A 140 -1.62 4.48 32.17
C GLY A 140 -0.66 5.41 31.43
N GLN A 141 0.61 5.44 31.87
CA GLN A 141 1.70 6.20 31.22
C GLN A 141 2.13 5.61 29.86
N ALA A 142 1.61 4.42 29.50
CA ALA A 142 1.83 3.74 28.23
C ALA A 142 0.66 3.97 27.24
N ALA A 143 -0.19 4.98 27.48
CA ALA A 143 -1.23 5.38 26.54
C ALA A 143 -0.59 5.85 25.23
N HIS A 144 -0.67 5.01 24.20
CA HIS A 144 -0.09 5.27 22.88
C HIS A 144 -0.96 4.58 21.84
N ALA A 145 -1.36 5.29 20.77
CA ALA A 145 -2.23 4.71 19.73
C ALA A 145 -1.49 3.78 18.74
N GLY A 146 -0.28 3.36 19.08
CA GLY A 146 0.56 2.43 18.33
C GLY A 146 1.26 3.04 17.10
N ASP A 147 2.49 2.63 16.86
CA ASP A 147 3.21 2.88 15.62
C ASP A 147 2.64 2.01 14.49
N LEU A 148 2.80 2.48 13.26
CA LEU A 148 2.40 1.73 12.07
C LEU A 148 3.64 1.10 11.44
N VAL A 149 3.75 -0.23 11.48
CA VAL A 149 4.93 -0.95 10.98
C VAL A 149 4.57 -1.75 9.73
N PHE A 150 5.14 -1.35 8.59
CA PHE A 150 5.05 -2.03 7.31
C PHE A 150 6.18 -3.06 7.22
N PHE A 151 5.86 -4.31 7.59
CA PHE A 151 6.81 -5.41 7.60
C PHE A 151 7.14 -5.86 6.18
N GLN A 152 8.43 -6.10 5.88
CA GLN A 152 8.85 -6.75 4.64
C GLN A 152 8.13 -8.12 4.51
N PRO A 153 7.41 -8.39 3.41
CA PRO A 153 6.49 -9.53 3.34
C PRO A 153 7.19 -10.88 3.54
N HIS A 154 8.36 -11.04 2.92
CA HIS A 154 9.14 -12.29 2.96
C HIS A 154 9.86 -12.52 4.30
N SER A 155 9.72 -11.60 5.25
CA SER A 155 10.20 -11.73 6.63
C SER A 155 9.11 -12.23 7.59
N SER A 156 7.91 -12.57 7.09
CA SER A 156 6.80 -13.10 7.91
C SER A 156 7.17 -14.30 8.81
N PRO A 157 8.04 -15.27 8.42
CA PRO A 157 8.38 -16.38 9.33
C PRO A 157 9.09 -15.92 10.61
N GLY A 158 9.83 -14.81 10.52
CA GLY A 158 10.49 -14.19 11.66
C GLY A 158 9.52 -13.53 12.63
N VAL A 159 8.53 -12.81 12.09
CA VAL A 159 7.46 -12.20 12.91
C VAL A 159 6.62 -13.29 13.60
N TYR A 160 6.34 -14.40 12.92
CA TYR A 160 5.68 -15.56 13.53
C TYR A 160 6.55 -16.24 14.60
N ALA A 161 7.85 -16.40 14.35
CA ALA A 161 8.79 -16.94 15.32
C ALA A 161 8.84 -16.09 16.60
N ARG A 162 8.85 -14.77 16.46
CA ARG A 162 8.77 -13.85 17.59
C ARG A 162 7.42 -13.97 18.32
N ALA A 163 6.32 -13.98 17.59
CA ALA A 163 4.98 -14.13 18.18
C ALA A 163 4.79 -15.46 18.94
N TYR A 164 5.47 -16.54 18.51
CA TYR A 164 5.53 -17.81 19.24
C TYR A 164 6.30 -17.69 20.56
N LEU A 165 7.45 -17.02 20.57
CA LEU A 165 8.19 -16.75 21.80
C LEU A 165 7.34 -15.89 22.76
N GLU A 166 6.68 -14.84 22.26
CA GLU A 166 5.73 -14.01 23.01
C GLU A 166 4.48 -14.77 23.49
N GLY A 167 4.26 -16.01 23.03
CA GLY A 167 3.12 -16.84 23.43
C GLY A 167 1.80 -16.48 22.74
N ARG A 168 1.83 -15.67 21.67
CA ARG A 168 0.65 -15.35 20.85
C ARG A 168 0.33 -16.38 19.79
N LEU A 169 1.34 -17.17 19.41
CA LEU A 169 1.19 -18.34 18.56
C LEU A 169 1.70 -19.57 19.32
N SER A 170 1.04 -20.70 19.09
CA SER A 170 1.44 -22.00 19.58
C SER A 170 2.44 -22.67 18.63
N GLU A 171 3.10 -23.72 19.10
CA GLU A 171 3.95 -24.54 18.22
C GLU A 171 3.14 -25.16 17.08
N ASP A 172 1.90 -25.59 17.37
CA ASP A 172 1.02 -26.19 16.36
C ASP A 172 0.58 -25.20 15.29
N ASP A 173 0.46 -23.90 15.61
CA ASP A 173 0.23 -22.86 14.60
C ASP A 173 1.40 -22.77 13.62
N LEU A 174 2.64 -22.81 14.12
CA LEU A 174 3.84 -22.77 13.28
C LEU A 174 3.92 -23.98 12.33
N ARG A 175 3.39 -25.13 12.75
CA ARG A 175 3.33 -26.35 11.91
C ARG A 175 2.39 -26.19 10.71
N HIS A 176 1.45 -25.24 10.76
CA HIS A 176 0.50 -24.91 9.69
C HIS A 176 0.88 -23.63 8.93
N TYR A 177 2.16 -23.26 8.92
CA TYR A 177 2.65 -22.19 8.05
C TYR A 177 2.34 -22.48 6.57
N ARG A 178 1.69 -21.51 5.91
CA ARG A 178 1.13 -21.58 4.54
C ARG A 178 0.05 -22.64 4.34
N GLN A 179 -0.56 -23.11 5.41
CA GLN A 179 -1.61 -24.13 5.39
C GLN A 179 -2.82 -23.63 6.16
N GLU A 180 -3.56 -22.71 5.54
CA GLU A 180 -4.68 -22.00 6.17
C GLU A 180 -5.97 -22.83 6.18
N LEU A 181 -6.19 -23.63 5.14
CA LEU A 181 -7.41 -24.42 4.96
C LEU A 181 -7.38 -25.77 5.69
N THR A 182 -6.20 -26.35 5.87
CA THR A 182 -6.05 -27.66 6.52
C THR A 182 -5.83 -27.57 8.03
N ALA A 183 -5.70 -26.35 8.55
CA ALA A 183 -5.54 -26.13 9.99
C ALA A 183 -6.84 -26.47 10.75
N PRO A 184 -6.75 -27.04 11.96
CA PRO A 184 -7.91 -27.35 12.81
C PRO A 184 -8.87 -26.18 12.98
N ALA A 185 -8.36 -24.96 13.22
CA ALA A 185 -9.20 -23.78 13.40
C ALA A 185 -10.06 -23.44 12.18
N PHE A 186 -9.63 -23.78 10.95
CA PHE A 186 -10.43 -23.60 9.75
C PHE A 186 -11.42 -24.75 9.52
N THR A 187 -10.99 -25.98 9.80
CA THR A 187 -11.75 -27.20 9.48
C THR A 187 -12.85 -27.55 10.50
N ASP A 188 -12.59 -27.37 11.80
CA ASP A 188 -13.55 -27.67 12.87
C ASP A 188 -13.78 -26.52 13.87
N GLY A 189 -13.07 -25.40 13.71
CA GLY A 189 -13.22 -24.21 14.54
C GLY A 189 -12.45 -24.26 15.86
N THR A 190 -11.57 -25.25 16.06
CA THR A 190 -10.83 -25.44 17.32
C THR A 190 -9.33 -25.63 17.09
N GLY A 191 -8.51 -25.34 18.11
CA GLY A 191 -7.08 -25.64 18.09
C GLY A 191 -6.24 -24.69 17.22
N ALA A 192 -5.27 -25.26 16.51
CA ALA A 192 -4.26 -24.50 15.79
C ALA A 192 -4.81 -23.78 14.56
N ARG A 193 -4.39 -22.53 14.35
CA ARG A 193 -4.65 -21.75 13.15
C ARG A 193 -3.57 -21.97 12.10
N GLY A 194 -3.95 -21.83 10.84
CA GLY A 194 -2.97 -21.68 9.78
C GLY A 194 -2.40 -20.27 9.75
N LEU A 195 -1.17 -20.14 9.23
CA LEU A 195 -0.48 -18.86 9.11
C LEU A 195 -0.32 -18.49 7.65
N SER A 196 -0.76 -17.29 7.30
CA SER A 196 -0.65 -16.78 5.93
C SER A 196 0.81 -16.64 5.50
N SER A 197 1.05 -16.73 4.19
CA SER A 197 2.38 -16.58 3.61
C SER A 197 3.02 -15.21 3.88
N TYR A 198 2.22 -14.15 3.80
CA TYR A 198 2.61 -12.74 3.93
C TYR A 198 1.59 -11.96 4.78
N PRO A 199 1.82 -10.66 5.03
CA PRO A 199 0.87 -9.83 5.75
C PRO A 199 -0.47 -9.65 5.03
N HIS A 200 -1.45 -10.49 5.35
CA HIS A 200 -2.80 -10.47 4.77
C HIS A 200 -3.86 -10.24 5.86
N PRO A 201 -4.28 -8.98 6.11
CA PRO A 201 -5.32 -8.66 7.09
C PRO A 201 -6.67 -9.30 6.76
N TYR A 202 -6.95 -9.64 5.50
CA TYR A 202 -8.16 -10.37 5.16
C TYR A 202 -8.15 -11.78 5.77
N LEU A 203 -7.00 -12.46 5.71
CA LEU A 203 -6.84 -13.86 6.14
C LEU A 203 -6.53 -13.99 7.65
N MET A 204 -5.78 -13.05 8.22
CA MET A 204 -5.47 -13.00 9.66
C MET A 204 -5.91 -11.66 10.26
N PRO A 205 -7.23 -11.44 10.45
CA PRO A 205 -7.83 -10.13 10.75
C PRO A 205 -7.52 -9.58 12.14
N ASP A 206 -6.93 -10.39 13.00
CA ASP A 206 -6.48 -10.10 14.37
C ASP A 206 -4.95 -9.91 14.49
N PHE A 207 -4.20 -10.19 13.42
CA PHE A 207 -2.74 -10.21 13.42
C PHE A 207 -2.13 -9.16 12.49
N TRP A 208 -2.33 -9.28 11.18
CA TRP A 208 -1.69 -8.40 10.18
C TRP A 208 -2.47 -7.11 9.96
N GLN A 209 -1.75 -6.01 9.70
CA GLN A 209 -2.35 -4.68 9.53
C GLN A 209 -2.22 -4.12 8.10
N PHE A 210 -1.06 -4.31 7.45
CA PHE A 210 -0.73 -3.67 6.18
C PHE A 210 -0.24 -4.70 5.15
N PRO A 211 -0.90 -4.85 4.00
CA PRO A 211 -0.43 -5.69 2.91
C PRO A 211 0.82 -5.11 2.25
N THR A 212 1.89 -5.91 2.25
CA THR A 212 3.19 -5.55 1.64
C THR A 212 3.68 -6.61 0.66
N GLY A 213 2.87 -7.65 0.40
CA GLY A 213 3.23 -8.79 -0.43
C GLY A 213 3.53 -8.44 -1.89
N SER A 214 2.80 -7.48 -2.45
CA SER A 214 3.11 -6.87 -3.74
C SER A 214 4.08 -5.71 -3.52
N MET A 215 5.30 -5.86 -4.03
CA MET A 215 6.39 -4.91 -3.84
C MET A 215 6.03 -3.53 -4.42
N GLY A 216 6.52 -2.47 -3.79
CA GLY A 216 6.23 -1.09 -4.22
C GLY A 216 4.95 -0.48 -3.63
N ILE A 217 3.93 -1.30 -3.33
CA ILE A 217 2.70 -0.84 -2.66
C ILE A 217 2.96 -0.42 -1.20
N GLY A 218 3.75 -1.22 -0.46
CA GLY A 218 4.11 -0.93 0.92
C GLY A 218 4.75 0.46 1.11
N PRO A 219 5.81 0.79 0.34
CA PRO A 219 6.43 2.12 0.32
C PRO A 219 5.42 3.26 0.13
N ILE A 220 4.70 3.33 -0.99
CA ILE A 220 3.77 4.43 -1.26
C ILE A 220 2.67 4.50 -0.18
N SER A 221 2.10 3.35 0.20
CA SER A 221 1.07 3.29 1.26
C SER A 221 1.57 3.87 2.59
N SER A 222 2.80 3.57 3.00
CA SER A 222 3.38 4.09 4.25
C SER A 222 3.54 5.62 4.26
N ILE A 223 3.90 6.23 3.12
CA ILE A 223 3.97 7.70 2.97
C ILE A 223 2.59 8.33 3.19
N TYR A 224 1.57 7.75 2.56
CA TYR A 224 0.21 8.28 2.65
C TYR A 224 -0.46 8.01 4.00
N HIS A 225 -0.13 6.92 4.69
CA HIS A 225 -0.50 6.72 6.09
C HIS A 225 0.17 7.75 7.02
N ALA A 226 1.46 8.07 6.80
CA ALA A 226 2.14 9.11 7.57
C ALA A 226 1.52 10.50 7.33
N ARG A 227 1.18 10.82 6.08
CA ARG A 227 0.44 12.05 5.74
C ARG A 227 -0.96 12.06 6.35
N PHE A 228 -1.68 10.94 6.35
CA PHE A 228 -3.03 10.85 6.92
C PHE A 228 -3.04 11.08 8.44
N MET A 229 -2.00 10.64 9.17
CA MET A 229 -1.83 10.96 10.58
C MET A 229 -1.69 12.48 10.83
N ARG A 230 -0.99 13.20 9.95
CA ARG A 230 -0.93 14.67 9.97
C ARG A 230 -2.29 15.28 9.69
N TYR A 231 -2.99 14.80 8.66
CA TYR A 231 -4.35 15.21 8.35
C TYR A 231 -5.31 15.06 9.54
N LEU A 232 -5.29 13.92 10.24
CA LEU A 232 -6.12 13.70 11.43
C LEU A 232 -5.78 14.67 12.58
N THR A 233 -4.50 14.99 12.76
CA THR A 233 -4.03 15.91 13.79
C THR A 233 -4.44 17.35 13.47
N ASP A 234 -4.18 17.80 12.25
CA ASP A 234 -4.47 19.17 11.80
C ASP A 234 -5.98 19.44 11.75
N ARG A 235 -6.78 18.42 11.39
CA ARG A 235 -8.25 18.42 11.46
C ARG A 235 -8.80 18.29 12.87
N LYS A 236 -7.95 18.10 13.88
CA LYS A 236 -8.32 17.93 15.30
C LYS A 236 -9.27 16.74 15.53
N LEU A 237 -9.08 15.67 14.75
CA LEU A 237 -9.86 14.44 14.86
C LEU A 237 -9.19 13.42 15.77
N LEU A 238 -7.87 13.34 15.70
CA LEU A 238 -7.03 12.47 16.55
C LEU A 238 -5.61 13.04 16.59
N ASP A 239 -5.05 13.18 17.78
CA ASP A 239 -3.64 13.56 17.93
C ASP A 239 -2.74 12.36 17.62
N CYS A 240 -1.96 12.48 16.54
CA CYS A 240 -1.02 11.46 16.11
C CYS A 240 0.45 11.86 16.35
N GLY A 241 0.73 12.96 17.07
CA GLY A 241 2.06 13.58 17.13
C GLY A 241 3.16 12.73 17.76
N ALA A 242 2.81 11.79 18.66
CA ALA A 242 3.76 10.91 19.33
C ALA A 242 4.11 9.63 18.53
N ARG A 243 3.39 9.36 17.43
CA ARG A 243 3.44 8.08 16.72
C ARG A 243 4.32 8.18 15.47
N LYS A 244 4.91 7.06 15.08
CA LYS A 244 5.71 6.92 13.86
C LYS A 244 5.12 5.89 12.89
N VAL A 245 5.43 6.08 11.62
CA VAL A 245 5.26 5.08 10.56
C VAL A 245 6.64 4.54 10.21
N TRP A 246 6.83 3.24 10.37
CA TRP A 246 8.05 2.52 10.05
C TRP A 246 7.82 1.62 8.85
N GLY A 247 8.67 1.74 7.83
CA GLY A 247 8.66 0.84 6.67
C GLY A 247 9.96 0.07 6.56
N VAL A 248 9.90 -1.26 6.48
CA VAL A 248 11.07 -2.11 6.25
C VAL A 248 10.96 -2.74 4.87
N PHE A 249 11.82 -2.33 3.94
CA PHE A 249 11.72 -2.65 2.51
C PHE A 249 13.02 -3.25 1.97
N GLY A 250 12.95 -3.90 0.81
CA GLY A 250 14.14 -4.39 0.11
C GLY A 250 14.80 -3.32 -0.75
N ASP A 251 16.11 -3.39 -0.94
CA ASP A 251 16.81 -2.58 -1.96
C ASP A 251 16.34 -2.91 -3.39
N GLY A 252 16.11 -4.18 -3.70
CA GLY A 252 15.54 -4.59 -4.99
C GLY A 252 14.09 -4.12 -5.22
N GLU A 253 13.32 -3.90 -4.15
CA GLU A 253 11.95 -3.37 -4.22
C GLU A 253 11.93 -1.88 -4.61
N MET A 254 13.05 -1.16 -4.44
CA MET A 254 13.17 0.24 -4.85
C MET A 254 13.25 0.40 -6.39
N ASP A 255 13.37 -0.69 -7.16
CA ASP A 255 13.23 -0.65 -8.63
C ASP A 255 11.76 -0.48 -9.06
N GLU A 256 10.78 -0.78 -8.20
CA GLU A 256 9.35 -0.54 -8.50
C GLU A 256 9.07 0.97 -8.57
N PRO A 257 8.41 1.49 -9.61
CA PRO A 257 8.12 2.92 -9.74
C PRO A 257 7.36 3.50 -8.54
N GLU A 258 6.43 2.74 -7.98
CA GLU A 258 5.61 3.10 -6.83
C GLU A 258 6.46 3.39 -5.60
N SER A 259 7.56 2.64 -5.40
CA SER A 259 8.52 2.86 -4.30
C SER A 259 9.11 4.26 -4.28
N MET A 260 9.26 4.87 -5.46
CA MET A 260 9.98 6.14 -5.63
C MET A 260 9.05 7.32 -5.93
N SER A 261 7.82 7.05 -6.37
CA SER A 261 6.87 8.02 -6.90
C SER A 261 6.45 9.13 -5.91
N ALA A 262 6.43 8.83 -4.60
CA ALA A 262 5.91 9.74 -3.57
C ALA A 262 6.98 10.33 -2.64
N LEU A 263 8.28 10.15 -2.94
CA LEU A 263 9.36 10.65 -2.07
C LEU A 263 9.34 12.17 -1.92
N THR A 264 9.09 12.90 -3.01
CA THR A 264 9.04 14.37 -2.99
C THR A 264 7.81 14.90 -2.25
N LEU A 265 6.69 14.16 -2.26
CA LEU A 265 5.52 14.47 -1.44
C LEU A 265 5.89 14.40 0.05
N ALA A 266 6.54 13.31 0.48
CA ALA A 266 6.91 13.12 1.88
C ALA A 266 7.83 14.26 2.39
N ALA A 267 8.77 14.72 1.56
CA ALA A 267 9.62 15.86 1.89
C ALA A 267 8.84 17.20 1.89
N ARG A 268 7.99 17.44 0.88
CA ARG A 268 7.15 18.65 0.78
C ARG A 268 6.24 18.82 1.99
N GLU A 269 5.64 17.72 2.44
CA GLU A 269 4.71 17.64 3.58
C GLU A 269 5.44 17.50 4.92
N LYS A 270 6.79 17.47 4.91
CA LYS A 270 7.65 17.36 6.11
C LYS A 270 7.27 16.19 7.01
N LEU A 271 7.11 15.00 6.42
CA LEU A 271 6.69 13.79 7.13
C LEU A 271 7.82 13.20 8.01
N ASP A 272 8.25 13.94 9.02
CA ASP A 272 9.19 13.49 10.05
C ASP A 272 8.60 12.43 11.00
N ASN A 273 7.34 12.08 10.83
CA ASN A 273 6.72 10.90 11.42
C ASN A 273 6.95 9.63 10.57
N LEU A 274 7.70 9.69 9.47
CA LEU A 274 8.01 8.56 8.59
C LEU A 274 9.49 8.17 8.67
N VAL A 275 9.74 6.89 8.94
CA VAL A 275 11.07 6.28 8.90
C VAL A 275 11.05 5.05 8.00
N TRP A 276 11.90 5.05 6.97
CA TRP A 276 12.15 3.88 6.14
C TRP A 276 13.46 3.21 6.51
N VAL A 277 13.48 1.89 6.46
CA VAL A 277 14.65 1.03 6.64
C VAL A 277 14.76 0.18 5.39
N VAL A 278 15.64 0.58 4.49
CA VAL A 278 15.91 -0.19 3.27
C VAL A 278 17.00 -1.20 3.59
N ASN A 279 16.64 -2.48 3.53
CA ASN A 279 17.55 -3.60 3.71
C ASN A 279 18.41 -3.79 2.46
N CYS A 280 19.55 -3.10 2.42
CA CYS A 280 20.55 -3.14 1.36
C CYS A 280 21.44 -4.38 1.49
N ASN A 281 20.88 -5.55 1.16
CA ASN A 281 21.66 -6.79 1.08
C ASN A 281 22.43 -6.92 -0.25
N LEU A 282 22.25 -5.94 -1.15
CA LEU A 282 22.77 -5.75 -2.50
C LEU A 282 22.33 -6.81 -3.52
N GLN A 283 21.30 -7.61 -3.22
CA GLN A 283 20.77 -8.63 -4.12
C GLN A 283 19.25 -8.54 -4.26
N ARG A 284 18.78 -8.86 -5.46
CA ARG A 284 17.41 -9.29 -5.73
C ARG A 284 17.34 -10.82 -5.82
N LEU A 285 16.26 -11.33 -6.40
CA LEU A 285 16.00 -12.77 -6.55
C LEU A 285 17.11 -13.49 -7.32
N ASP A 286 17.47 -13.00 -8.51
CA ASP A 286 18.35 -13.68 -9.46
C ASP A 286 19.78 -13.10 -9.56
N GLY A 287 20.18 -12.21 -8.66
CA GLY A 287 21.49 -11.57 -8.73
C GLY A 287 21.62 -10.27 -7.93
N PRO A 288 22.74 -9.54 -8.06
CA PRO A 288 22.88 -8.23 -7.45
C PRO A 288 21.92 -7.20 -8.05
N VAL A 289 21.54 -6.18 -7.28
CA VAL A 289 20.68 -5.08 -7.77
C VAL A 289 21.46 -4.20 -8.76
N ARG A 290 22.67 -3.78 -8.38
CA ARG A 290 23.59 -2.99 -9.21
C ARG A 290 25.00 -3.58 -9.22
N GLY A 291 25.21 -4.74 -9.87
CA GLY A 291 26.51 -5.44 -9.82
C GLY A 291 27.75 -4.60 -10.19
N ASN A 292 27.62 -3.70 -11.18
CA ASN A 292 28.71 -2.81 -11.62
C ASN A 292 28.66 -1.41 -10.95
N GLY A 293 27.73 -1.19 -10.03
CA GLY A 293 27.52 0.07 -9.34
C GLY A 293 27.47 -0.13 -7.83
N ARG A 294 26.88 0.84 -7.13
CA ARG A 294 26.66 0.79 -5.68
C ARG A 294 25.24 1.26 -5.36
N ILE A 295 24.34 0.33 -5.05
CA ILE A 295 22.92 0.65 -4.83
C ILE A 295 22.72 1.61 -3.65
N ILE A 296 23.52 1.49 -2.58
CA ILE A 296 23.43 2.40 -1.44
C ILE A 296 23.73 3.85 -1.86
N ASP A 297 24.72 4.09 -2.73
CA ASP A 297 25.03 5.43 -3.23
C ASP A 297 23.96 5.95 -4.19
N GLU A 298 23.39 5.09 -5.03
CA GLU A 298 22.28 5.44 -5.91
C GLU A 298 21.07 5.90 -5.09
N LEU A 299 20.70 5.11 -4.07
CA LEU A 299 19.60 5.43 -3.16
C LEU A 299 19.91 6.69 -2.32
N GLU A 300 21.13 6.84 -1.78
CA GLU A 300 21.51 8.05 -1.04
C GLU A 300 21.29 9.31 -1.89
N ARG A 301 21.79 9.33 -3.13
CA ARG A 301 21.61 10.47 -4.04
C ARG A 301 20.15 10.74 -4.33
N LEU A 302 19.35 9.70 -4.53
CA LEU A 302 17.94 9.84 -4.87
C LEU A 302 17.14 10.38 -3.69
N PHE A 303 17.25 9.77 -2.51
CA PHE A 303 16.55 10.20 -1.30
C PHE A 303 17.00 11.60 -0.84
N ALA A 304 18.31 11.87 -0.83
CA ALA A 304 18.82 13.20 -0.50
C ALA A 304 18.33 14.25 -1.52
N GLY A 305 18.34 13.92 -2.81
CA GLY A 305 17.80 14.77 -3.88
C GLY A 305 16.29 15.02 -3.76
N ALA A 306 15.54 14.07 -3.22
CA ALA A 306 14.11 14.21 -2.91
C ALA A 306 13.83 15.02 -1.63
N GLY A 307 14.86 15.34 -0.83
CA GLY A 307 14.75 16.12 0.41
C GLY A 307 14.57 15.30 1.68
N TRP A 308 14.98 14.03 1.68
CA TRP A 308 14.97 13.15 2.85
C TRP A 308 16.26 13.27 3.66
N ASN A 309 16.15 13.00 4.97
CA ASN A 309 17.31 12.70 5.81
C ASN A 309 17.78 11.28 5.52
N VAL A 310 19.06 11.11 5.13
CA VAL A 310 19.63 9.80 4.80
C VAL A 310 20.63 9.39 5.87
N ILE A 311 20.43 8.20 6.45
CA ILE A 311 21.35 7.58 7.40
C ILE A 311 21.91 6.30 6.76
N LYS A 312 23.19 6.29 6.42
CA LYS A 312 23.90 5.10 5.97
C LYS A 312 24.37 4.30 7.17
N LEU A 313 23.96 3.04 7.22
CA LEU A 313 24.32 2.04 8.22
C LEU A 313 25.09 0.92 7.51
N VAL A 314 26.40 1.11 7.33
CA VAL A 314 27.22 0.33 6.39
C VAL A 314 28.12 -0.69 7.08
N TRP A 315 28.77 -0.32 8.19
CA TRP A 315 29.82 -1.12 8.85
C TRP A 315 29.55 -1.33 10.35
N GLY A 316 29.86 -2.52 10.85
CA GLY A 316 29.73 -2.87 12.26
C GLY A 316 30.81 -2.24 13.15
N SER A 317 30.65 -2.37 14.47
CA SER A 317 31.56 -1.83 15.49
C SER A 317 32.98 -2.43 15.43
N ASP A 318 33.11 -3.59 14.81
CA ASP A 318 34.40 -4.25 14.55
C ASP A 318 35.26 -3.53 13.50
N TRP A 319 34.66 -2.64 12.70
CA TRP A 319 35.39 -1.75 11.78
C TRP A 319 35.86 -0.45 12.43
N ASP A 320 35.30 -0.05 13.58
CA ASP A 320 35.58 1.25 14.20
C ASP A 320 37.08 1.43 14.49
N GLY A 321 37.73 0.38 15.02
CA GLY A 321 39.17 0.39 15.28
C GLY A 321 40.04 0.35 14.02
N LEU A 322 39.50 -0.08 12.88
CA LEU A 322 40.19 0.00 11.58
C LEU A 322 40.09 1.43 11.03
N PHE A 323 38.91 2.04 11.04
CA PHE A 323 38.72 3.43 10.61
C PHE A 323 39.51 4.41 11.49
N ALA A 324 39.54 4.22 12.81
CA ALA A 324 40.33 5.05 13.70
C ALA A 324 41.85 4.99 13.44
N ARG A 325 42.34 3.90 12.84
CA ARG A 325 43.76 3.72 12.45
C ARG A 325 44.03 4.13 11.00
N ASP A 326 43.00 4.41 10.21
CA ASP A 326 43.10 4.78 8.79
C ASP A 326 43.46 6.27 8.61
N GLY A 327 44.64 6.66 9.06
CA GLY A 327 45.10 8.05 9.03
C GLY A 327 45.23 8.65 7.61
N SER A 328 45.34 7.80 6.58
CA SER A 328 45.45 8.24 5.18
C SER A 328 44.14 8.15 4.40
N GLY A 329 43.06 7.61 4.97
CA GLY A 329 41.77 7.39 4.30
C GLY A 329 41.77 6.25 3.28
N ALA A 330 42.79 5.38 3.29
CA ALA A 330 42.94 4.30 2.31
C ALA A 330 41.82 3.26 2.42
N LEU A 331 41.36 2.97 3.64
CA LEU A 331 40.24 2.05 3.86
C LEU A 331 38.93 2.63 3.33
N ALA A 332 38.64 3.88 3.66
CA ALA A 332 37.42 4.52 3.21
C ALA A 332 37.38 4.66 1.67
N ARG A 333 38.50 4.98 1.01
CA ARG A 333 38.61 4.98 -0.46
C ARG A 333 38.39 3.59 -1.05
N ALA A 334 39.09 2.57 -0.54
CA ALA A 334 38.95 1.21 -1.06
C ALA A 334 37.52 0.66 -0.96
N LEU A 335 36.81 0.99 0.13
CA LEU A 335 35.39 0.66 0.29
C LEU A 335 34.51 1.46 -0.67
N GLY A 336 34.81 2.75 -0.87
CA GLY A 336 34.14 3.62 -1.84
C GLY A 336 34.34 3.23 -3.31
N ASP A 337 35.45 2.58 -3.64
CA ASP A 337 35.78 2.13 -5.00
C ASP A 337 35.28 0.70 -5.28
N THR A 338 34.88 -0.05 -4.25
CA THR A 338 34.41 -1.43 -4.40
C THR A 338 32.93 -1.47 -4.82
N VAL A 339 32.65 -1.92 -6.05
CA VAL A 339 31.28 -2.13 -6.56
C VAL A 339 30.56 -3.29 -5.88
N ASP A 340 29.22 -3.28 -5.90
CA ASP A 340 28.39 -4.26 -5.20
C ASP A 340 28.69 -5.70 -5.62
N GLY A 341 28.96 -5.96 -6.92
CA GLY A 341 29.31 -7.30 -7.40
C GLY A 341 30.59 -7.85 -6.77
N GLN A 342 31.59 -6.99 -6.57
CA GLN A 342 32.82 -7.34 -5.87
C GLN A 342 32.57 -7.51 -4.37
N MET A 343 31.75 -6.64 -3.78
CA MET A 343 31.34 -6.74 -2.38
C MET A 343 30.57 -8.04 -2.08
N GLN A 344 29.76 -8.54 -3.03
CA GLN A 344 29.12 -9.86 -2.96
C GLN A 344 30.15 -11.00 -3.03
N THR A 345 31.18 -10.86 -3.87
CA THR A 345 32.28 -11.83 -3.94
C THR A 345 33.00 -11.94 -2.60
N PHE A 346 33.33 -10.81 -1.97
CA PHE A 346 33.95 -10.79 -0.63
C PHE A 346 33.04 -11.41 0.44
N ALA A 347 31.72 -11.22 0.32
CA ALA A 347 30.75 -11.86 1.20
C ALA A 347 30.67 -13.39 1.04
N ALA A 348 30.89 -13.92 -0.17
CA ALA A 348 30.78 -15.35 -0.47
C ALA A 348 32.09 -16.14 -0.27
N LYS A 349 33.20 -15.46 0.01
CA LYS A 349 34.55 -16.03 0.21
C LYS A 349 35.01 -15.88 1.67
N ASP A 350 36.13 -16.53 2.00
CA ASP A 350 36.67 -16.59 3.36
C ASP A 350 37.61 -15.42 3.70
N GLY A 351 38.01 -15.34 4.97
CA GLY A 351 38.91 -14.31 5.48
C GLY A 351 40.30 -14.30 4.83
N ARG A 352 40.81 -15.44 4.36
CA ARG A 352 42.09 -15.50 3.62
C ARG A 352 41.96 -14.79 2.29
N PHE A 353 40.92 -15.10 1.52
CA PHE A 353 40.64 -14.43 0.25
C PHE A 353 40.47 -12.92 0.45
N ASN A 354 39.74 -12.50 1.48
CA ASN A 354 39.51 -11.08 1.78
C ASN A 354 40.80 -10.37 2.24
N ARG A 355 41.68 -11.04 3.00
CA ARG A 355 43.00 -10.49 3.32
C ARG A 355 43.80 -10.21 2.06
N ASP A 356 43.87 -11.19 1.17
CA ASP A 356 44.76 -11.12 0.02
C ASP A 356 44.20 -10.21 -1.09
N THR A 357 42.88 -10.15 -1.24
CA THR A 357 42.22 -9.46 -2.35
C THR A 357 41.69 -8.08 -1.97
N PHE A 358 41.12 -7.91 -0.77
CA PHE A 358 40.63 -6.60 -0.31
C PHE A 358 41.71 -5.83 0.45
N PHE A 359 42.25 -6.39 1.54
CA PHE A 359 43.31 -5.70 2.30
C PHE A 359 44.67 -5.73 1.57
N GLY A 360 44.85 -6.60 0.58
CA GLY A 360 46.06 -6.72 -0.22
C GLY A 360 46.19 -5.72 -1.37
N GLN A 361 45.20 -4.85 -1.59
CA GLN A 361 45.20 -3.90 -2.72
C GLN A 361 46.36 -2.90 -2.68
N ASN A 362 46.81 -2.51 -1.48
CA ASN A 362 47.97 -1.63 -1.29
C ASN A 362 48.62 -1.83 0.11
N GLU A 363 49.78 -1.23 0.32
CA GLU A 363 50.55 -1.39 1.57
C GLU A 363 49.85 -0.81 2.81
N GLU A 364 49.06 0.25 2.64
CA GLU A 364 48.34 0.91 3.75
C GLU A 364 47.24 -0.01 4.30
N LEU A 365 46.44 -0.62 3.42
CA LEU A 365 45.42 -1.60 3.78
C LEU A 365 46.02 -2.87 4.39
N ARG A 366 47.17 -3.33 3.88
CA ARG A 366 47.88 -4.50 4.46
C ARG A 366 48.31 -4.23 5.89
N LYS A 367 48.79 -3.02 6.19
CA LYS A 367 49.14 -2.59 7.55
C LYS A 367 47.93 -2.52 8.47
N LEU A 368 46.77 -2.07 7.99
CA LEU A 368 45.54 -2.04 8.80
C LEU A 368 45.09 -3.43 9.25
N ALA A 369 45.20 -4.44 8.37
CA ALA A 369 44.89 -5.83 8.66
C ALA A 369 46.05 -6.59 9.35
N GLN A 370 47.19 -5.95 9.58
CA GLN A 370 48.34 -6.57 10.24
C GLN A 370 47.98 -6.95 11.68
N GLY A 371 48.18 -8.22 12.02
CA GLY A 371 47.84 -8.77 13.34
C GLY A 371 46.42 -9.31 13.48
N MET A 372 45.53 -9.07 12.50
CA MET A 372 44.24 -9.77 12.45
C MET A 372 44.43 -11.20 11.93
N THR A 373 43.72 -12.19 12.45
CA THR A 373 43.62 -13.54 11.87
C THR A 373 42.61 -13.56 10.71
N ASP A 374 42.64 -14.61 9.89
CA ASP A 374 41.65 -14.72 8.79
C ASP A 374 40.23 -14.84 9.35
N ASP A 375 40.04 -15.58 10.44
CA ASP A 375 38.75 -15.67 11.14
C ASP A 375 38.27 -14.31 11.65
N GLN A 376 39.17 -13.44 12.12
CA GLN A 376 38.81 -12.08 12.54
C GLN A 376 38.37 -11.23 11.34
N ILE A 377 39.02 -11.38 10.18
CA ILE A 377 38.62 -10.72 8.94
C ILE A 377 37.26 -11.26 8.45
N ASP A 378 37.05 -12.56 8.50
CA ASP A 378 35.80 -13.22 8.08
C ASP A 378 34.59 -12.81 8.95
N ARG A 379 34.85 -12.47 10.21
CA ARG A 379 33.84 -12.03 11.17
C ARG A 379 33.45 -10.56 11.06
N LEU A 380 34.16 -9.76 10.24
CA LEU A 380 33.85 -8.34 10.04
C LEU A 380 32.41 -8.15 9.56
N LYS A 381 31.58 -7.49 10.37
CA LYS A 381 30.14 -7.36 10.15
C LYS A 381 29.82 -6.16 9.25
N ARG A 382 28.74 -6.30 8.48
CA ARG A 382 28.04 -5.15 7.88
C ARG A 382 27.19 -4.48 8.96
N GLY A 383 26.96 -3.18 8.84
CA GLY A 383 26.31 -2.36 9.87
C GLY A 383 24.91 -2.84 10.26
N GLY A 384 24.14 -3.35 9.29
CA GLY A 384 22.81 -3.92 9.54
C GLY A 384 22.80 -5.27 10.28
N HIS A 385 23.95 -5.74 10.77
CA HIS A 385 24.10 -6.90 11.67
C HIS A 385 24.72 -6.54 13.03
N ASP A 386 24.83 -5.25 13.33
CA ASP A 386 25.33 -4.76 14.60
C ASP A 386 24.24 -3.98 15.31
N ILE A 387 23.67 -4.57 16.36
CA ILE A 387 22.54 -4.01 17.11
C ILE A 387 22.84 -2.65 17.73
N VAL A 388 24.12 -2.34 18.02
CA VAL A 388 24.53 -1.03 18.54
C VAL A 388 24.43 0.02 17.42
N LYS A 389 24.92 -0.30 16.23
CA LYS A 389 24.87 0.59 15.06
C LYS A 389 23.43 0.79 14.57
N ILE A 390 22.62 -0.28 14.56
CA ILE A 390 21.20 -0.23 14.21
C ILE A 390 20.44 0.69 15.18
N HIS A 391 20.64 0.50 16.50
CA HIS A 391 20.00 1.35 17.51
C HIS A 391 20.36 2.83 17.33
N ALA A 392 21.64 3.14 17.09
CA ALA A 392 22.08 4.51 16.84
C ALA A 392 21.36 5.14 15.63
N ALA A 393 21.23 4.40 14.52
CA ALA A 393 20.53 4.85 13.33
C ALA A 393 19.02 5.07 13.61
N TYR A 394 18.37 4.15 14.33
CA TYR A 394 16.95 4.24 14.66
C TYR A 394 16.68 5.39 15.63
N ALA A 395 17.53 5.59 16.65
CA ALA A 395 17.44 6.70 17.59
C ALA A 395 17.59 8.05 16.88
N ALA A 396 18.56 8.18 15.98
CA ALA A 396 18.75 9.39 15.19
C ALA A 396 17.54 9.66 14.26
N ALA A 397 16.99 8.62 13.62
CA ALA A 397 15.80 8.76 12.77
C ALA A 397 14.54 9.11 13.58
N ALA A 398 14.33 8.49 14.74
CA ALA A 398 13.19 8.76 15.61
C ALA A 398 13.22 10.20 16.15
N ALA A 399 14.41 10.71 16.48
CA ALA A 399 14.62 12.07 16.98
C ALA A 399 14.64 13.14 15.87
N HIS A 400 14.73 12.76 14.59
CA HIS A 400 14.78 13.71 13.48
C HIS A 400 13.43 14.39 13.27
N SER A 401 13.46 15.69 12.92
CA SER A 401 12.28 16.53 12.72
C SER A 401 12.39 17.36 11.43
N GLY A 402 11.25 17.65 10.80
CA GLY A 402 11.14 18.50 9.61
C GLY A 402 11.31 17.80 8.26
N GLN A 403 11.79 16.55 8.23
CA GLN A 403 11.94 15.73 7.01
C GLN A 403 11.69 14.24 7.33
N PRO A 404 11.19 13.45 6.37
CA PRO A 404 11.21 11.99 6.48
C PRO A 404 12.65 11.45 6.52
N THR A 405 12.87 10.31 7.17
CA THR A 405 14.19 9.68 7.26
C THR A 405 14.21 8.33 6.54
N VAL A 406 15.29 8.06 5.80
CA VAL A 406 15.62 6.72 5.29
C VAL A 406 16.93 6.23 5.90
N ILE A 407 16.92 4.98 6.35
CA ILE A 407 18.08 4.24 6.82
C ILE A 407 18.45 3.23 5.75
N LEU A 408 19.64 3.39 5.16
CA LEU A 408 20.20 2.46 4.19
C LEU A 408 21.06 1.43 4.94
N ALA A 409 20.45 0.30 5.28
CA ALA A 409 21.05 -0.71 6.13
C ALA A 409 21.77 -1.78 5.30
N HIS A 410 23.10 -1.75 5.30
CA HIS A 410 23.91 -2.75 4.63
C HIS A 410 23.88 -4.07 5.41
N THR A 411 23.29 -5.12 4.83
CA THR A 411 23.17 -6.45 5.43
C THR A 411 23.74 -7.51 4.49
N LYS A 412 23.77 -8.78 4.91
CA LYS A 412 24.20 -9.92 4.08
C LYS A 412 23.03 -10.91 3.91
N LYS A 413 22.65 -11.17 2.66
CA LYS A 413 21.57 -12.10 2.33
C LYS A 413 21.89 -13.51 2.83
N GLY A 414 20.93 -14.12 3.54
CA GLY A 414 21.09 -15.44 4.17
C GLY A 414 22.12 -15.48 5.29
N TYR A 415 22.22 -14.41 6.08
CA TYR A 415 23.15 -14.30 7.20
C TYR A 415 23.09 -15.54 8.13
N GLY A 416 24.24 -16.18 8.36
CA GLY A 416 24.37 -17.36 9.21
C GLY A 416 24.01 -18.70 8.56
N MET A 417 23.60 -18.73 7.27
CA MET A 417 23.27 -19.98 6.53
C MET A 417 24.51 -20.72 5.98
N GLY A 418 25.68 -20.55 6.61
CA GLY A 418 26.93 -21.24 6.21
C GLY A 418 27.32 -21.01 4.75
N ALA A 419 27.57 -22.10 4.01
CA ALA A 419 27.99 -22.05 2.61
C ALA A 419 26.97 -21.36 1.69
N GLY A 420 25.70 -21.25 2.09
CA GLY A 420 24.67 -20.53 1.34
C GLY A 420 24.74 -19.01 1.49
N GLN A 421 25.41 -18.46 2.50
CA GLN A 421 25.35 -17.02 2.80
C GLN A 421 26.01 -16.17 1.69
N GLY A 422 25.34 -15.09 1.26
CA GLY A 422 25.87 -14.17 0.23
C GLY A 422 25.91 -14.74 -1.19
N ARG A 423 25.42 -15.95 -1.44
CA ARG A 423 25.31 -16.52 -2.80
C ARG A 423 24.04 -16.05 -3.50
N MET A 424 24.01 -16.15 -4.83
CA MET A 424 22.84 -15.74 -5.62
C MET A 424 21.66 -16.70 -5.44
N THR A 425 21.92 -18.01 -5.30
CA THR A 425 20.89 -19.05 -5.13
C THR A 425 20.21 -19.05 -3.76
N THR A 426 20.73 -18.29 -2.80
CA THR A 426 20.33 -18.34 -1.38
C THR A 426 18.87 -17.98 -1.16
N HIS A 427 18.30 -17.14 -2.02
CA HIS A 427 16.89 -16.78 -1.94
C HIS A 427 15.97 -18.01 -2.02
N SER A 428 16.31 -18.97 -2.89
CA SER A 428 15.52 -20.16 -3.15
C SER A 428 16.01 -21.39 -2.36
N HIS A 429 16.99 -21.21 -1.47
CA HIS A 429 17.59 -22.31 -0.69
C HIS A 429 16.69 -22.69 0.48
N LYS A 430 15.84 -23.70 0.25
CA LYS A 430 14.84 -24.19 1.22
C LYS A 430 15.11 -25.62 1.72
N LYS A 431 16.08 -26.29 1.11
CA LYS A 431 16.54 -27.63 1.49
C LYS A 431 17.83 -27.51 2.28
N PHE A 432 17.88 -28.14 3.43
CA PHE A 432 19.03 -28.16 4.32
C PHE A 432 19.35 -29.61 4.62
N GLU A 433 20.61 -29.99 4.46
CA GLU A 433 21.09 -31.29 4.93
C GLU A 433 21.33 -31.23 6.45
N ASN A 434 21.38 -32.38 7.12
CA ASN A 434 21.56 -32.45 8.57
C ASN A 434 22.80 -31.69 9.06
N ALA A 435 23.89 -31.72 8.30
CA ALA A 435 25.11 -30.99 8.61
C ALA A 435 24.92 -29.46 8.55
N ASP A 436 24.08 -28.96 7.64
CA ASP A 436 23.78 -27.54 7.53
C ASP A 436 22.96 -27.05 8.74
N LEU A 437 22.00 -27.85 9.20
CA LEU A 437 21.18 -27.56 10.38
C LEU A 437 22.02 -27.51 11.67
N ILE A 438 22.90 -28.50 11.84
CA ILE A 438 23.88 -28.55 12.94
C ILE A 438 24.83 -27.35 12.87
N GLY A 439 25.31 -27.00 11.67
CA GLY A 439 26.18 -25.85 11.44
C GLY A 439 25.50 -24.53 11.81
N PHE A 440 24.25 -24.34 11.39
CA PHE A 440 23.44 -23.17 11.74
C PHE A 440 23.26 -23.06 13.25
N ARG A 441 22.86 -24.15 13.92
CA ARG A 441 22.73 -24.19 15.37
C ARG A 441 24.02 -23.79 16.09
N ASN A 442 25.16 -24.37 15.69
CA ASN A 442 26.46 -24.08 16.29
C ASN A 442 26.88 -22.62 16.06
N ARG A 443 26.63 -22.08 14.86
CA ARG A 443 26.98 -20.70 14.48
C ARG A 443 26.30 -19.66 15.38
N PHE A 444 25.10 -19.95 15.83
CA PHE A 444 24.27 -19.09 16.69
C PHE A 444 24.24 -19.55 18.15
N GLY A 445 25.05 -20.55 18.54
CA GLY A 445 25.16 -21.01 19.93
C GLY A 445 23.83 -21.49 20.54
N LEU A 446 22.96 -22.11 19.74
CA LEU A 446 21.61 -22.47 20.19
C LEU A 446 21.61 -23.70 21.11
N PRO A 447 20.80 -23.70 22.19
CA PRO A 447 20.74 -24.78 23.18
C PRO A 447 19.90 -25.98 22.71
N LEU A 448 20.28 -26.56 21.57
CA LEU A 448 19.60 -27.71 20.94
C LEU A 448 20.56 -28.90 20.78
N THR A 449 20.08 -30.11 21.04
CA THR A 449 20.84 -31.33 20.71
C THR A 449 20.94 -31.52 19.19
N ASP A 450 21.84 -32.39 18.73
CA ASP A 450 21.92 -32.76 17.30
C ASP A 450 20.59 -33.35 16.79
N GLU A 451 19.93 -34.15 17.62
CA GLU A 451 18.62 -34.73 17.32
C GLU A 451 17.53 -33.67 17.20
N GLN A 452 17.47 -32.70 18.12
CA GLN A 452 16.50 -31.61 18.05
C GLN A 452 16.74 -30.71 16.82
N ALA A 453 17.99 -30.44 16.48
CA ALA A 453 18.33 -29.64 15.31
C ALA A 453 17.93 -30.35 14.00
N THR A 454 18.26 -31.63 13.86
CA THR A 454 17.97 -32.41 12.63
C THR A 454 16.50 -32.78 12.48
N SER A 455 15.74 -32.87 13.58
CA SER A 455 14.29 -33.02 13.56
C SER A 455 13.52 -31.70 13.42
N LEU A 456 14.22 -30.56 13.30
CA LEU A 456 13.64 -29.21 13.17
C LEU A 456 12.71 -28.86 14.33
N ALA A 457 13.09 -29.24 15.56
CA ALA A 457 12.34 -28.89 16.75
C ALA A 457 12.30 -27.37 16.93
N PHE A 458 11.12 -26.80 17.15
CA PHE A 458 11.00 -25.43 17.61
C PHE A 458 11.59 -25.30 19.01
N TYR A 459 12.15 -24.14 19.32
CA TYR A 459 12.73 -23.87 20.63
C TYR A 459 12.08 -22.64 21.25
N LYS A 460 11.54 -22.82 22.45
CA LYS A 460 11.09 -21.75 23.33
C LYS A 460 11.73 -21.95 24.71
N PRO A 461 12.50 -20.97 25.23
CA PRO A 461 13.01 -21.04 26.60
C PRO A 461 11.87 -21.10 27.62
N ALA A 462 12.20 -21.47 28.86
CA ALA A 462 11.25 -21.42 29.96
C ALA A 462 10.76 -19.99 30.21
N GLU A 463 9.50 -19.82 30.63
CA GLU A 463 8.87 -18.50 30.80
C GLU A 463 9.58 -17.59 31.82
N ASP A 464 10.32 -18.17 32.76
CA ASP A 464 11.10 -17.48 33.80
C ASP A 464 12.57 -17.24 33.40
N SER A 465 12.99 -17.66 32.20
CA SER A 465 14.34 -17.43 31.70
C SER A 465 14.65 -15.93 31.57
N ALA A 466 15.93 -15.56 31.56
CA ALA A 466 16.33 -14.16 31.41
C ALA A 466 15.87 -13.60 30.06
N GLU A 467 15.95 -14.40 29.01
CA GLU A 467 15.53 -14.05 27.65
C GLU A 467 14.02 -13.78 27.56
N MET A 468 13.20 -14.66 28.13
CA MET A 468 11.75 -14.52 28.07
C MET A 468 11.24 -13.35 28.92
N ARG A 469 11.84 -13.13 30.09
CA ARG A 469 11.56 -11.94 30.92
C ARG A 469 11.95 -10.66 30.20
N TYR A 470 13.16 -10.58 29.66
CA TYR A 470 13.65 -9.43 28.92
C TYR A 470 12.74 -9.08 27.74
N LEU A 471 12.38 -10.07 26.92
CA LEU A 471 11.53 -9.91 25.75
C LEU A 471 10.14 -9.35 26.13
N LYS A 472 9.54 -9.85 27.22
CA LYS A 472 8.25 -9.36 27.71
C LYS A 472 8.34 -7.96 28.31
N GLU A 473 9.33 -7.72 29.16
CA GLU A 473 9.55 -6.42 29.80
C GLU A 473 9.70 -5.29 28.76
N HIS A 474 10.45 -5.53 27.68
CA HIS A 474 10.61 -4.54 26.61
C HIS A 474 9.33 -4.36 25.78
N ARG A 475 8.58 -5.43 25.52
CA ARG A 475 7.29 -5.29 24.84
C ARG A 475 6.27 -4.57 25.70
N ASP A 476 6.17 -4.90 26.98
CA ASP A 476 5.25 -4.25 27.92
C ASP A 476 5.57 -2.76 28.05
N ALA A 477 6.86 -2.38 28.11
CA ALA A 477 7.30 -0.99 28.10
C ALA A 477 6.90 -0.23 26.81
N LEU A 478 6.76 -0.95 25.69
CA LEU A 478 6.35 -0.43 24.38
C LEU A 478 4.87 -0.71 24.06
N GLY A 479 4.03 -0.95 25.07
CA GLY A 479 2.57 -1.08 24.91
C GLY A 479 2.06 -2.49 24.56
N GLY A 480 2.92 -3.51 24.62
CA GLY A 480 2.58 -4.92 24.41
C GLY A 480 3.05 -5.47 23.06
N SER A 481 2.60 -6.68 22.70
CA SER A 481 3.01 -7.36 21.46
C SER A 481 2.47 -6.72 20.16
N MET A 482 3.19 -6.92 19.06
CA MET A 482 2.76 -6.54 17.71
C MET A 482 3.35 -7.50 16.64
N PRO A 483 2.81 -7.55 15.40
CA PRO A 483 1.63 -6.83 14.91
C PRO A 483 0.35 -7.36 15.54
N ARG A 484 -0.60 -6.45 15.70
CA ARG A 484 -1.95 -6.74 16.19
C ARG A 484 -2.89 -5.84 15.44
N ARG A 485 -3.97 -6.41 14.90
CA ARG A 485 -5.01 -5.63 14.25
C ARG A 485 -6.22 -5.53 15.18
N GLU A 486 -6.67 -4.30 15.38
CA GLU A 486 -7.85 -3.99 16.18
C GLU A 486 -8.93 -3.42 15.28
N THR A 487 -10.19 -3.79 15.53
CA THR A 487 -11.34 -3.34 14.72
C THR A 487 -12.37 -2.57 15.52
N ASP A 488 -12.21 -2.54 16.84
CA ASP A 488 -13.12 -1.85 17.74
C ASP A 488 -13.00 -0.34 17.50
N CYS A 489 -14.11 0.25 17.05
CA CYS A 489 -14.24 1.66 16.76
C CYS A 489 -15.69 2.12 16.97
N GLU A 490 -15.87 3.41 17.22
CA GLU A 490 -17.19 4.00 17.41
C GLU A 490 -18.07 3.86 16.16
N VAL A 491 -19.33 3.50 16.37
CA VAL A 491 -20.35 3.48 15.32
C VAL A 491 -20.71 4.93 14.96
N VAL A 492 -20.59 5.31 13.69
CA VAL A 492 -20.90 6.67 13.22
C VAL A 492 -22.29 6.68 12.61
N ALA A 493 -23.23 7.36 13.26
CA ALA A 493 -24.58 7.51 12.76
C ALA A 493 -24.60 8.30 11.43
N LYS A 494 -25.55 7.93 10.56
CA LYS A 494 -25.83 8.67 9.32
C LYS A 494 -27.15 9.45 9.42
N PRO A 495 -27.28 10.60 8.73
CA PRO A 495 -28.57 11.29 8.61
C PRO A 495 -29.59 10.45 7.81
N ALA A 496 -30.87 10.78 7.94
CA ALA A 496 -31.92 10.17 7.12
C ALA A 496 -31.72 10.51 5.62
N LEU A 497 -31.98 9.55 4.73
CA LEU A 497 -31.81 9.69 3.27
C LEU A 497 -32.38 11.01 2.71
N ALA A 498 -33.61 11.35 3.11
CA ALA A 498 -34.29 12.55 2.65
C ALA A 498 -33.53 13.85 3.02
N ALA A 499 -32.77 13.87 4.12
CA ALA A 499 -32.07 15.06 4.58
C ALA A 499 -30.98 15.53 3.59
N TYR A 500 -30.37 14.61 2.84
CA TYR A 500 -29.30 14.94 1.89
C TYR A 500 -29.61 14.55 0.44
N ALA A 501 -30.65 13.73 0.18
CA ALA A 501 -30.97 13.22 -1.15
C ALA A 501 -32.44 13.38 -1.56
N GLN A 502 -33.28 14.15 -0.86
CA GLN A 502 -34.69 14.36 -1.25
C GLN A 502 -34.83 14.81 -2.71
N PHE A 503 -33.93 15.68 -3.17
CA PHE A 503 -33.95 16.19 -4.54
C PHE A 503 -33.68 15.12 -5.60
N ALA A 504 -33.03 14.01 -5.22
CA ALA A 504 -32.64 12.92 -6.10
C ALA A 504 -33.72 11.83 -6.13
N ILE A 505 -34.28 11.47 -4.95
CA ILE A 505 -35.36 10.47 -4.85
C ILE A 505 -36.72 11.01 -5.30
N ALA A 506 -36.94 12.32 -5.18
CA ALA A 506 -38.13 13.03 -5.68
C ALA A 506 -37.73 14.08 -6.72
N ALA A 507 -37.06 13.63 -7.78
CA ALA A 507 -36.48 14.52 -8.78
C ALA A 507 -37.51 15.16 -9.71
N ASP A 508 -38.68 14.54 -9.90
CA ASP A 508 -39.81 15.08 -10.67
C ASP A 508 -39.42 15.56 -12.08
N GLY A 509 -38.58 14.77 -12.77
CA GLY A 509 -38.15 15.05 -14.15
C GLY A 509 -37.11 16.15 -14.30
N LYS A 510 -36.52 16.66 -13.21
CA LYS A 510 -35.48 17.70 -13.30
C LYS A 510 -34.22 17.19 -13.99
N ASP A 511 -33.66 18.02 -14.86
CA ASP A 511 -32.42 17.72 -15.57
C ASP A 511 -31.20 17.87 -14.64
N MET A 512 -30.42 16.79 -14.55
CA MET A 512 -29.07 16.77 -13.94
C MET A 512 -28.35 15.48 -14.35
N SER A 513 -27.04 15.43 -14.13
CA SER A 513 -26.24 14.20 -14.22
C SER A 513 -26.13 13.50 -12.87
N THR A 514 -25.78 12.21 -12.87
CA THR A 514 -25.49 11.49 -11.61
C THR A 514 -24.27 12.06 -10.89
N THR A 515 -23.29 12.64 -11.60
CA THR A 515 -22.16 13.37 -11.01
C THR A 515 -22.62 14.62 -10.27
N MET A 516 -23.46 15.46 -10.89
CA MET A 516 -24.01 16.66 -10.24
C MET A 516 -24.85 16.31 -9.01
N ALA A 517 -25.66 15.26 -9.11
CA ALA A 517 -26.44 14.77 -7.99
C ALA A 517 -25.55 14.30 -6.83
N PHE A 518 -24.51 13.52 -7.12
CA PHE A 518 -23.56 13.08 -6.09
C PHE A 518 -22.89 14.25 -5.38
N VAL A 519 -22.36 15.24 -6.11
CA VAL A 519 -21.69 16.39 -5.47
C VAL A 519 -22.66 17.19 -4.60
N ARG A 520 -23.92 17.33 -5.03
CA ARG A 520 -24.96 17.98 -4.21
C ARG A 520 -25.26 17.18 -2.94
N MET A 521 -25.31 15.85 -3.01
CA MET A 521 -25.44 14.99 -1.83
C MET A 521 -24.23 15.12 -0.90
N LEU A 522 -23.01 15.06 -1.44
CA LEU A 522 -21.77 15.21 -0.67
C LEU A 522 -21.73 16.54 0.07
N GLY A 523 -22.12 17.64 -0.58
CA GLY A 523 -22.20 18.96 0.07
C GLY A 523 -23.21 19.03 1.21
N ALA A 524 -24.29 18.25 1.16
CA ALA A 524 -25.26 18.12 2.26
C ALA A 524 -24.74 17.20 3.38
N LEU A 525 -24.12 16.07 3.03
CA LEU A 525 -23.50 15.13 3.99
C LEU A 525 -22.37 15.80 4.79
N LEU A 526 -21.56 16.64 4.14
CA LEU A 526 -20.49 17.42 4.80
C LEU A 526 -21.01 18.43 5.83
N LYS A 527 -22.31 18.77 5.82
CA LYS A 527 -22.94 19.66 6.82
C LYS A 527 -23.48 18.91 8.03
N ASP A 528 -23.61 17.58 7.94
CA ASP A 528 -24.03 16.77 9.07
C ASP A 528 -22.98 16.84 10.19
N THR A 529 -23.41 17.03 11.43
CA THR A 529 -22.50 17.26 12.56
C THR A 529 -21.78 16.01 13.02
N THR A 530 -22.29 14.82 12.68
CA THR A 530 -21.74 13.54 13.14
C THR A 530 -20.91 12.89 12.04
N LEU A 531 -21.49 12.71 10.85
CA LEU A 531 -20.83 12.08 9.71
C LEU A 531 -19.94 13.07 8.95
N GLY A 532 -20.34 14.34 8.85
CA GLY A 532 -19.63 15.35 8.07
C GLY A 532 -18.13 15.46 8.39
N PRO A 533 -17.72 15.54 9.67
CA PRO A 533 -16.30 15.55 10.04
C PRO A 533 -15.51 14.28 9.66
N ARG A 534 -16.21 13.14 9.49
CA ARG A 534 -15.61 11.84 9.14
C ARG A 534 -15.42 11.65 7.64
N ILE A 535 -16.08 12.46 6.81
CA ILE A 535 -16.00 12.35 5.35
C ILE A 535 -14.63 12.86 4.86
N VAL A 536 -14.00 12.14 3.94
CA VAL A 536 -12.74 12.54 3.31
C VAL A 536 -12.94 12.59 1.80
N PRO A 537 -13.28 13.76 1.21
CA PRO A 537 -13.32 13.89 -0.25
C PRO A 537 -11.89 13.84 -0.80
N ILE A 538 -11.67 13.02 -1.82
CA ILE A 538 -10.36 12.82 -2.45
C ILE A 538 -10.51 12.99 -3.95
N VAL A 539 -9.56 13.70 -4.56
CA VAL A 539 -9.50 14.01 -5.98
C VAL A 539 -8.06 13.92 -6.48
N ALA A 540 -7.93 13.58 -7.77
CA ALA A 540 -6.65 13.57 -8.48
C ALA A 540 -6.68 14.69 -9.55
N ASP A 541 -6.33 15.91 -9.14
CA ASP A 541 -6.34 17.17 -9.88
C ASP A 541 -7.74 17.69 -10.26
N GLU A 542 -8.52 16.93 -11.03
CA GLU A 542 -9.69 17.45 -11.74
C GLU A 542 -10.98 17.57 -10.90
N ALA A 543 -10.96 18.39 -9.86
CA ALA A 543 -12.16 18.64 -9.05
C ALA A 543 -13.21 19.56 -9.74
N ARG A 544 -12.81 20.46 -10.64
CA ARG A 544 -13.74 21.34 -11.39
C ARG A 544 -14.59 20.55 -12.39
N THR A 545 -13.99 19.58 -13.08
CA THR A 545 -14.68 18.70 -14.04
C THR A 545 -15.86 17.98 -13.40
N PHE A 546 -15.73 17.60 -12.13
CA PHE A 546 -16.79 16.93 -11.38
C PHE A 546 -17.75 17.90 -10.68
N GLY A 547 -17.57 19.22 -10.80
CA GLY A 547 -18.41 20.23 -10.17
C GLY A 547 -18.16 20.41 -8.67
N MET A 548 -17.04 19.92 -8.13
CA MET A 548 -16.69 20.00 -6.71
C MET A 548 -16.19 21.37 -6.26
N ALA A 549 -16.02 22.33 -7.17
CA ALA A 549 -15.45 23.64 -6.87
C ALA A 549 -16.19 24.39 -5.74
N ASN A 550 -17.51 24.21 -5.63
CA ASN A 550 -18.29 24.79 -4.53
C ASN A 550 -17.87 24.27 -3.13
N LEU A 551 -17.27 23.08 -3.06
CA LEU A 551 -16.83 22.47 -1.80
C LEU A 551 -15.51 23.06 -1.31
N PHE A 552 -14.66 23.60 -2.19
CA PHE A 552 -13.36 24.20 -1.82
C PHE A 552 -13.53 25.30 -0.77
N LYS A 553 -14.51 26.17 -0.97
CA LYS A 553 -14.81 27.25 -0.03
C LYS A 553 -15.51 26.74 1.24
N GLN A 554 -16.34 25.71 1.12
CA GLN A 554 -17.11 25.16 2.23
C GLN A 554 -16.21 24.46 3.25
N VAL A 555 -15.35 23.54 2.78
CA VAL A 555 -14.57 22.65 3.66
C VAL A 555 -13.05 22.75 3.46
N GLY A 556 -12.58 23.52 2.49
CA GLY A 556 -11.14 23.73 2.25
C GLY A 556 -10.45 22.51 1.64
N ILE A 557 -9.29 22.76 1.05
CA ILE A 557 -8.34 21.75 0.59
C ILE A 557 -7.21 21.66 1.61
N TYR A 558 -6.90 20.44 2.02
CA TYR A 558 -5.86 20.19 3.00
C TYR A 558 -4.49 20.57 2.44
N SER A 559 -3.79 21.42 3.18
CA SER A 559 -2.39 21.75 2.95
C SER A 559 -1.70 21.91 4.29
N SER A 560 -0.68 21.10 4.55
CA SER A 560 0.11 21.13 5.80
C SER A 560 0.77 22.48 6.09
N VAL A 561 0.86 23.36 5.08
CA VAL A 561 1.44 24.69 5.20
C VAL A 561 0.43 25.83 5.08
N GLY A 562 -0.86 25.51 4.88
CA GLY A 562 -1.91 26.45 4.54
C GLY A 562 -1.67 27.19 3.21
N GLN A 563 -2.51 28.18 2.91
CA GLN A 563 -2.37 28.99 1.71
C GLN A 563 -1.33 30.10 1.89
N ARG A 564 -0.28 30.09 1.05
CA ARG A 564 0.85 31.06 1.10
C ARG A 564 0.83 32.12 0.00
N TYR A 565 -0.23 32.17 -0.80
CA TYR A 565 -0.38 33.04 -1.97
C TYR A 565 -1.80 33.59 -2.04
N SER A 566 -2.01 34.67 -2.79
CA SER A 566 -3.37 35.12 -3.14
C SER A 566 -3.86 34.33 -4.37
N PRO A 567 -4.95 33.57 -4.28
CA PRO A 567 -5.50 32.86 -5.44
C PRO A 567 -5.93 33.86 -6.53
N GLU A 568 -5.67 33.52 -7.79
CA GLU A 568 -6.02 34.38 -8.94
C GLU A 568 -7.54 34.61 -9.03
N ASP A 569 -8.33 33.61 -8.65
CA ASP A 569 -9.78 33.64 -8.70
C ASP A 569 -10.44 34.09 -7.39
N ILE A 570 -9.73 34.82 -6.51
CA ILE A 570 -10.21 35.18 -5.16
C ILE A 570 -11.60 35.87 -5.16
N ASP A 571 -11.90 36.65 -6.20
CA ASP A 571 -13.19 37.35 -6.37
C ASP A 571 -14.33 36.42 -6.85
N SER A 572 -14.01 35.18 -7.22
CA SER A 572 -14.97 34.14 -7.60
C SER A 572 -15.63 33.49 -6.38
N ILE A 573 -16.90 33.10 -6.54
CA ILE A 573 -17.60 32.25 -5.57
C ILE A 573 -16.92 30.87 -5.46
N LEU A 574 -16.25 30.43 -6.54
CA LEU A 574 -15.58 29.14 -6.68
C LEU A 574 -14.09 29.19 -6.32
N SER A 575 -13.66 30.25 -5.61
CA SER A 575 -12.26 30.46 -5.30
C SER A 575 -11.68 29.32 -4.46
N TYR A 576 -10.44 28.98 -4.80
CA TYR A 576 -9.72 27.90 -4.15
C TYR A 576 -9.19 28.33 -2.77
N ARG A 577 -9.42 27.49 -1.75
CA ARG A 577 -8.99 27.74 -0.36
C ARG A 577 -8.19 26.57 0.19
N GLU A 578 -6.89 26.79 0.38
CA GLU A 578 -6.00 25.88 1.09
C GLU A 578 -5.96 26.18 2.58
N ALA A 579 -6.08 25.16 3.42
CA ALA A 579 -6.01 25.30 4.87
C ALA A 579 -5.45 24.04 5.52
N THR A 580 -4.81 24.20 6.68
CA THR A 580 -4.34 23.05 7.48
C THR A 580 -5.52 22.21 7.99
N ASP A 581 -6.66 22.84 8.26
CA ASP A 581 -7.91 22.16 8.60
C ASP A 581 -8.81 21.87 7.37
N GLY A 582 -8.25 21.99 6.15
CA GLY A 582 -8.95 21.66 4.92
C GLY A 582 -9.33 20.17 4.90
N GLN A 583 -10.53 19.87 4.40
CA GLN A 583 -11.08 18.51 4.44
C GLN A 583 -10.82 17.71 3.16
N ILE A 584 -10.72 18.37 2.01
CA ILE A 584 -10.48 17.74 0.72
C ILE A 584 -9.00 17.38 0.60
N LEU A 585 -8.70 16.13 0.22
CA LEU A 585 -7.36 15.72 -0.19
C LEU A 585 -7.23 15.87 -1.70
N GLU A 586 -6.43 16.84 -2.12
CA GLU A 586 -6.07 17.08 -3.52
C GLU A 586 -4.68 16.50 -3.78
N GLU A 587 -4.62 15.40 -4.52
CA GLU A 587 -3.37 14.66 -4.75
C GLU A 587 -2.67 15.05 -6.05
N GLY A 588 -3.27 15.95 -6.84
CA GLY A 588 -2.81 16.27 -8.19
C GLY A 588 -2.91 15.07 -9.12
N ILE A 589 -2.11 15.07 -10.20
CA ILE A 589 -2.11 13.99 -11.21
C ILE A 589 -1.38 12.76 -10.67
N SER A 590 -2.00 12.08 -9.72
CA SER A 590 -1.48 10.87 -9.07
C SER A 590 -2.62 10.00 -8.57
N GLU A 591 -3.15 9.13 -9.43
CA GLU A 591 -4.17 8.16 -9.00
C GLU A 591 -3.59 7.16 -7.99
N ALA A 592 -2.30 6.82 -8.10
CA ALA A 592 -1.59 5.98 -7.15
C ALA A 592 -1.52 6.63 -5.75
N GLY A 593 -1.32 7.96 -5.72
CA GLY A 593 -1.36 8.73 -4.49
C GLY A 593 -2.76 8.83 -3.90
N ALA A 594 -3.76 9.12 -4.74
CA ALA A 594 -5.15 9.22 -4.33
C ALA A 594 -5.72 7.91 -3.77
N ILE A 595 -5.41 6.76 -4.38
CA ILE A 595 -5.82 5.46 -3.83
C ILE A 595 -5.09 5.13 -2.52
N ALA A 596 -3.84 5.57 -2.34
CA ALA A 596 -3.11 5.40 -1.09
C ALA A 596 -3.70 6.27 0.05
N SER A 597 -4.02 7.54 -0.23
CA SER A 597 -4.80 8.41 0.67
C SER A 597 -6.17 7.80 1.01
N TRP A 598 -6.87 7.28 0.00
CA TRP A 598 -8.16 6.61 0.17
C TRP A 598 -8.04 5.38 1.07
N THR A 599 -7.01 4.56 0.88
CA THR A 599 -6.76 3.36 1.69
C THR A 599 -6.48 3.73 3.14
N ALA A 600 -5.65 4.75 3.39
CA ALA A 600 -5.35 5.22 4.74
C ALA A 600 -6.63 5.70 5.47
N ALA A 601 -7.49 6.45 4.78
CA ALA A 601 -8.78 6.87 5.32
C ALA A 601 -9.74 5.70 5.52
N ALA A 602 -9.88 4.83 4.52
CA ALA A 602 -10.84 3.71 4.49
C ALA A 602 -10.52 2.62 5.53
N THR A 603 -9.29 2.59 6.05
CA THR A 603 -8.85 1.63 7.06
C THR A 603 -8.59 2.28 8.42
N SER A 604 -8.80 3.61 8.54
CA SER A 604 -8.65 4.38 9.78
C SER A 604 -9.46 3.82 10.96
N TYR A 605 -10.61 3.20 10.67
CA TYR A 605 -11.44 2.55 11.70
C TYR A 605 -10.66 1.49 12.49
N SER A 606 -9.73 0.79 11.82
CA SER A 606 -8.89 -0.25 12.42
C SER A 606 -7.52 0.29 12.83
N VAL A 607 -6.88 1.08 11.96
CA VAL A 607 -5.52 1.59 12.18
C VAL A 607 -5.46 2.63 13.31
N HIS A 608 -6.57 3.32 13.56
CA HIS A 608 -6.65 4.41 14.52
C HIS A 608 -7.80 4.28 15.52
N GLY A 609 -8.64 3.25 15.41
CA GLY A 609 -9.89 3.16 16.17
C GLY A 609 -10.90 4.26 15.79
N LEU A 610 -10.70 4.94 14.65
CA LEU A 610 -11.45 6.13 14.26
C LEU A 610 -12.01 5.95 12.85
N ALA A 611 -13.32 5.68 12.75
CA ALA A 611 -13.96 5.49 11.45
C ALA A 611 -13.98 6.79 10.63
N MET A 612 -13.37 6.73 9.44
CA MET A 612 -13.37 7.79 8.43
C MET A 612 -13.98 7.23 7.14
N LEU A 613 -14.67 8.08 6.37
CA LEU A 613 -15.39 7.68 5.18
C LEU A 613 -14.87 8.43 3.95
N PRO A 614 -13.94 7.84 3.18
CA PRO A 614 -13.42 8.48 2.00
C PRO A 614 -14.34 8.33 0.78
N PHE A 615 -14.44 9.41 -0.01
CA PHE A 615 -15.04 9.43 -1.34
C PHE A 615 -13.97 9.89 -2.33
N TYR A 616 -13.39 8.93 -3.06
CA TYR A 616 -12.40 9.23 -4.10
C TYR A 616 -13.07 9.27 -5.46
N ILE A 617 -13.11 10.45 -6.08
CA ILE A 617 -13.70 10.67 -7.41
C ILE A 617 -12.64 10.98 -8.45
N TYR A 618 -12.71 10.29 -9.58
CA TYR A 618 -11.69 10.30 -10.63
C TYR A 618 -12.29 9.85 -11.97
N TYR A 619 -11.58 10.05 -13.07
CA TYR A 619 -11.94 9.45 -14.36
C TYR A 619 -11.95 7.93 -14.25
N SER A 620 -13.13 7.31 -14.38
CA SER A 620 -13.33 5.85 -14.21
C SER A 620 -12.25 4.96 -14.84
N MET A 621 -11.76 5.31 -16.03
CA MET A 621 -10.66 4.61 -16.72
C MET A 621 -9.38 4.50 -15.87
N PHE A 622 -9.03 5.51 -15.09
CA PHE A 622 -7.79 5.57 -14.31
C PHE A 622 -7.95 5.01 -12.88
N GLY A 623 -9.01 4.24 -12.62
CA GLY A 623 -9.16 3.45 -11.41
C GLY A 623 -8.52 2.07 -11.57
N PHE A 624 -9.38 1.05 -11.70
CA PHE A 624 -8.96 -0.36 -11.78
C PHE A 624 -7.93 -0.67 -12.86
N GLN A 625 -7.93 0.06 -13.98
CA GLN A 625 -6.93 -0.16 -15.04
C GLN A 625 -5.55 0.40 -14.67
N ARG A 626 -5.49 1.51 -13.93
CA ARG A 626 -4.24 2.22 -13.62
C ARG A 626 -3.63 1.79 -12.30
N VAL A 627 -4.48 1.57 -11.28
CA VAL A 627 -4.07 1.31 -9.89
C VAL A 627 -4.74 0.05 -9.31
N GLY A 628 -5.07 -0.92 -10.16
CA GLY A 628 -5.83 -2.12 -9.78
C GLY A 628 -5.18 -2.93 -8.65
N ASP A 629 -3.85 -3.05 -8.63
CA ASP A 629 -3.15 -3.80 -7.58
C ASP A 629 -3.20 -3.09 -6.21
N ALA A 630 -3.15 -1.74 -6.20
CA ALA A 630 -3.37 -0.96 -4.98
C ALA A 630 -4.81 -1.08 -4.46
N ILE A 631 -5.81 -1.19 -5.35
CA ILE A 631 -7.20 -1.47 -4.96
C ILE A 631 -7.33 -2.88 -4.39
N TRP A 632 -6.63 -3.87 -4.95
CA TRP A 632 -6.57 -5.23 -4.39
C TRP A 632 -5.92 -5.26 -3.01
N ALA A 633 -4.80 -4.56 -2.82
CA ALA A 633 -4.18 -4.40 -1.51
C ALA A 633 -5.13 -3.72 -0.51
N ALA A 634 -5.86 -2.69 -0.91
CA ALA A 634 -6.85 -2.06 -0.04
C ALA A 634 -8.02 -3.00 0.32
N ALA A 635 -8.43 -3.85 -0.61
CA ALA A 635 -9.41 -4.91 -0.38
C ALA A 635 -8.92 -5.93 0.67
N ASP A 636 -7.66 -6.37 0.58
CA ASP A 636 -7.01 -7.22 1.60
C ASP A 636 -6.91 -6.51 2.96
N GLN A 637 -6.61 -5.20 2.95
CA GLN A 637 -6.59 -4.36 4.16
C GLN A 637 -7.99 -4.10 4.76
N ARG A 638 -9.06 -4.65 4.17
CA ARG A 638 -10.47 -4.52 4.60
C ARG A 638 -10.94 -3.06 4.59
N ALA A 639 -10.65 -2.35 3.51
CA ALA A 639 -11.06 -0.96 3.31
C ALA A 639 -12.59 -0.77 3.33
N ARG A 640 -13.04 0.35 3.92
CA ARG A 640 -14.43 0.83 3.95
C ARG A 640 -14.49 2.25 3.35
N GLY A 641 -14.95 2.38 2.11
CA GLY A 641 -15.09 3.67 1.44
C GLY A 641 -15.77 3.61 0.08
N PHE A 642 -15.80 4.75 -0.62
CA PHE A 642 -16.35 4.87 -1.97
C PHE A 642 -15.26 5.24 -2.98
N LEU A 643 -15.16 4.44 -4.05
CA LEU A 643 -14.51 4.78 -5.30
C LEU A 643 -15.58 5.24 -6.30
N LEU A 644 -15.42 6.42 -6.86
CA LEU A 644 -16.39 7.06 -7.74
C LEU A 644 -15.78 7.24 -9.12
N GLY A 645 -16.08 6.29 -10.01
CA GLY A 645 -15.63 6.34 -11.39
C GLY A 645 -16.47 7.34 -12.17
N ALA A 646 -16.10 8.62 -12.12
CA ALA A 646 -16.78 9.68 -12.84
C ALA A 646 -16.45 9.66 -14.34
N THR A 647 -17.26 10.38 -15.11
CA THR A 647 -17.15 10.47 -16.58
C THR A 647 -17.12 9.09 -17.24
N SER A 648 -17.84 8.13 -16.67
CA SER A 648 -17.83 6.73 -17.08
C SER A 648 -18.68 6.47 -18.32
N GLY A 649 -18.43 5.32 -18.95
CA GLY A 649 -19.16 4.82 -20.10
C GLY A 649 -18.47 5.18 -21.42
N ARG A 650 -18.31 4.18 -22.29
CA ARG A 650 -17.48 4.28 -23.51
C ARG A 650 -17.98 5.38 -24.44
N THR A 651 -19.30 5.53 -24.55
CA THR A 651 -19.91 6.52 -25.46
C THR A 651 -20.21 7.84 -24.76
N THR A 652 -20.26 7.87 -23.44
CA THR A 652 -20.72 9.02 -22.66
C THR A 652 -19.66 10.12 -22.55
N LEU A 653 -18.38 9.76 -22.40
CA LEU A 653 -17.24 10.68 -22.47
C LEU A 653 -16.74 10.85 -23.92
N GLY A 654 -17.62 11.37 -24.78
CA GLY A 654 -17.44 11.25 -26.23
C GLY A 654 -16.20 11.94 -26.82
N GLY A 655 -15.82 13.12 -26.32
CA GLY A 655 -14.71 13.90 -26.91
C GLY A 655 -13.31 13.35 -26.62
N GLU A 656 -13.10 12.72 -25.46
CA GLU A 656 -11.76 12.38 -24.94
C GLU A 656 -11.11 11.17 -25.64
N GLY A 657 -11.91 10.31 -26.27
CA GLY A 657 -11.43 9.22 -27.11
C GLY A 657 -10.73 8.08 -26.38
N LEU A 658 -9.79 7.44 -27.07
CA LEU A 658 -9.36 6.05 -26.84
C LEU A 658 -8.93 5.74 -25.40
N GLN A 659 -8.14 6.60 -24.77
CA GLN A 659 -7.55 6.36 -23.45
C GLN A 659 -8.42 6.83 -22.27
N HIS A 660 -9.58 7.43 -22.51
CA HIS A 660 -10.45 7.97 -21.46
C HIS A 660 -11.83 7.31 -21.42
N GLN A 661 -12.36 6.94 -22.58
CA GLN A 661 -13.67 6.31 -22.72
C GLN A 661 -13.65 4.95 -22.06
N ASP A 662 -14.17 4.82 -20.84
CA ASP A 662 -14.21 3.57 -20.07
C ASP A 662 -15.46 2.74 -20.40
N GLY A 663 -15.23 1.50 -20.83
CA GLY A 663 -16.28 0.51 -21.02
C GLY A 663 -15.87 -0.86 -20.47
N SER A 664 -14.96 -0.92 -19.51
CA SER A 664 -14.43 -2.19 -18.97
C SER A 664 -14.13 -2.21 -17.48
N SER A 665 -14.13 -1.06 -16.78
CA SER A 665 -13.87 -1.00 -15.33
C SER A 665 -14.73 -1.95 -14.50
N HIS A 666 -16.02 -2.08 -14.81
CA HIS A 666 -16.95 -3.00 -14.11
C HIS A 666 -16.57 -4.47 -14.22
N LEU A 667 -15.88 -4.89 -15.30
CA LEU A 667 -15.35 -6.26 -15.39
C LEU A 667 -14.25 -6.50 -14.37
N VAL A 668 -13.35 -5.53 -14.20
CA VAL A 668 -12.24 -5.64 -13.26
C VAL A 668 -12.76 -5.49 -11.83
N ALA A 669 -13.69 -4.56 -11.58
CA ALA A 669 -14.29 -4.38 -10.27
C ALA A 669 -15.00 -5.65 -9.76
N ALA A 670 -15.64 -6.40 -10.66
CA ALA A 670 -16.34 -7.64 -10.33
C ALA A 670 -15.40 -8.74 -9.79
N THR A 671 -14.10 -8.71 -10.10
CA THR A 671 -13.13 -9.72 -9.63
C THR A 671 -12.75 -9.56 -8.16
N ILE A 672 -13.02 -8.39 -7.55
CA ILE A 672 -12.66 -8.10 -6.16
C ILE A 672 -13.83 -8.47 -5.23
N PRO A 673 -13.70 -9.48 -4.34
CA PRO A 673 -14.84 -10.06 -3.63
C PRO A 673 -15.64 -9.08 -2.75
N ASN A 674 -14.97 -8.16 -2.07
CA ASN A 674 -15.60 -7.18 -1.17
C ASN A 674 -15.81 -5.78 -1.81
N CYS A 675 -15.62 -5.66 -3.12
CA CYS A 675 -15.98 -4.47 -3.90
C CYS A 675 -17.41 -4.60 -4.42
N LYS A 676 -18.35 -3.77 -3.97
CA LYS A 676 -19.71 -3.69 -4.53
C LYS A 676 -19.77 -2.66 -5.65
N ALA A 677 -19.90 -3.12 -6.89
CA ALA A 677 -19.86 -2.28 -8.08
C ALA A 677 -21.26 -1.98 -8.63
N TYR A 678 -21.59 -0.69 -8.82
CA TYR A 678 -22.88 -0.22 -9.31
C TYR A 678 -22.73 0.77 -10.47
N ASP A 679 -23.64 0.68 -11.44
CA ASP A 679 -23.77 1.55 -12.62
C ASP A 679 -25.17 2.20 -12.67
N PRO A 680 -25.51 3.08 -11.70
CA PRO A 680 -26.83 3.66 -11.61
C PRO A 680 -27.12 4.58 -12.79
N ALA A 681 -28.31 4.43 -13.37
CA ALA A 681 -28.79 5.29 -14.45
C ALA A 681 -29.35 6.61 -13.91
N TYR A 682 -29.97 6.62 -12.72
CA TYR A 682 -30.67 7.78 -12.21
C TYR A 682 -30.17 8.25 -10.83
N ALA A 683 -30.37 9.54 -10.54
CA ALA A 683 -29.95 10.16 -9.29
C ALA A 683 -30.57 9.49 -8.06
N GLY A 684 -31.85 9.08 -8.14
CA GLY A 684 -32.53 8.36 -7.05
C GLY A 684 -31.89 7.00 -6.75
N GLU A 685 -31.48 6.26 -7.79
CA GLU A 685 -30.79 4.96 -7.63
C GLU A 685 -29.45 5.15 -6.93
N MET A 686 -28.65 6.11 -7.42
CA MET A 686 -27.35 6.47 -6.85
C MET A 686 -27.49 6.93 -5.39
N ALA A 687 -28.54 7.68 -5.05
CA ALA A 687 -28.83 8.09 -3.69
C ALA A 687 -29.06 6.92 -2.73
N VAL A 688 -29.85 5.92 -3.15
CA VAL A 688 -30.12 4.71 -2.37
C VAL A 688 -28.86 3.87 -2.20
N ILE A 689 -28.04 3.74 -3.25
CA ILE A 689 -26.76 3.00 -3.21
C ILE A 689 -25.78 3.64 -2.21
N VAL A 690 -25.60 4.96 -2.28
CA VAL A 690 -24.72 5.70 -1.36
C VAL A 690 -25.23 5.60 0.08
N ASP A 691 -26.53 5.74 0.32
CA ASP A 691 -27.14 5.58 1.65
C ASP A 691 -26.89 4.19 2.25
N ALA A 692 -27.06 3.14 1.44
CA ALA A 692 -26.78 1.77 1.84
C ALA A 692 -25.30 1.56 2.14
N GLY A 693 -24.39 2.09 1.31
CA GLY A 693 -22.95 1.98 1.57
C GLY A 693 -22.53 2.67 2.87
N ILE A 694 -23.06 3.87 3.15
CA ILE A 694 -22.82 4.56 4.42
C ILE A 694 -23.32 3.71 5.59
N ARG A 695 -24.53 3.15 5.49
CA ARG A 695 -25.09 2.26 6.52
C ARG A 695 -24.20 1.05 6.74
N GLU A 696 -23.87 0.31 5.68
CA GLU A 696 -23.11 -0.93 5.79
C GLU A 696 -21.72 -0.69 6.40
N MET A 697 -21.03 0.37 6.00
CA MET A 697 -19.65 0.63 6.41
C MET A 697 -19.52 1.34 7.77
N MET A 698 -20.38 2.34 8.03
CA MET A 698 -20.26 3.21 9.20
C MET A 698 -21.17 2.81 10.37
N VAL A 699 -22.31 2.18 10.07
CA VAL A 699 -23.30 1.76 11.08
C VAL A 699 -23.18 0.27 11.38
N GLU A 700 -23.21 -0.57 10.35
CA GLU A 700 -23.13 -2.03 10.48
C GLU A 700 -21.69 -2.55 10.48
N GLN A 701 -20.72 -1.67 10.22
CA GLN A 701 -19.28 -1.95 10.26
C GLN A 701 -18.87 -3.18 9.42
N ARG A 702 -19.46 -3.33 8.23
CA ARG A 702 -19.12 -4.37 7.25
C ARG A 702 -17.86 -3.97 6.47
N ASP A 703 -16.97 -4.94 6.28
CA ASP A 703 -15.70 -4.79 5.54
C ASP A 703 -15.91 -4.89 4.02
N VAL A 704 -16.70 -3.97 3.48
CA VAL A 704 -16.96 -3.80 2.05
C VAL A 704 -16.62 -2.38 1.63
N PHE A 705 -16.30 -2.19 0.35
CA PHE A 705 -16.20 -0.88 -0.25
C PHE A 705 -17.03 -0.82 -1.53
N TYR A 706 -17.39 0.38 -1.95
CA TYR A 706 -18.31 0.61 -3.07
C TYR A 706 -17.55 1.21 -4.24
N TYR A 707 -17.81 0.69 -5.44
CA TYR A 707 -17.45 1.33 -6.70
C TYR A 707 -18.74 1.79 -7.38
N VAL A 708 -18.89 3.10 -7.60
CA VAL A 708 -20.08 3.66 -8.25
C VAL A 708 -19.66 4.49 -9.45
N THR A 709 -20.13 4.13 -10.64
CA THR A 709 -19.88 4.90 -11.86
C THR A 709 -20.84 6.08 -11.99
N LEU A 710 -20.31 7.23 -12.39
CA LEU A 710 -21.04 8.49 -12.48
C LEU A 710 -20.90 9.08 -13.89
N MET A 711 -22.01 9.55 -14.45
CA MET A 711 -22.08 10.09 -15.79
C MET A 711 -22.04 11.62 -15.77
N ASN A 712 -21.54 12.22 -16.84
CA ASN A 712 -21.49 13.68 -17.05
C ASN A 712 -22.61 14.19 -17.98
N GLU A 713 -23.51 13.32 -18.42
CA GLU A 713 -24.66 13.68 -19.25
C GLU A 713 -25.83 14.16 -18.38
N ASN A 714 -26.42 15.30 -18.72
CA ASN A 714 -27.65 15.78 -18.08
C ASN A 714 -28.86 15.24 -18.82
N TYR A 715 -29.81 14.68 -18.06
CA TYR A 715 -31.11 14.23 -18.55
C TYR A 715 -32.13 14.28 -17.42
N ALA A 716 -33.40 14.21 -17.79
CA ALA A 716 -34.53 14.24 -16.88
C ALA A 716 -34.45 13.06 -15.90
N GLN A 717 -34.38 13.36 -14.61
CA GLN A 717 -34.30 12.36 -13.55
C GLN A 717 -35.71 11.99 -13.05
N PRO A 718 -36.14 10.72 -13.11
CA PRO A 718 -37.40 10.28 -12.54
C PRO A 718 -37.34 10.25 -11.01
N SER A 719 -38.50 10.37 -10.37
CA SER A 719 -38.63 10.07 -8.94
C SER A 719 -38.53 8.55 -8.72
N LEU A 720 -37.83 8.12 -7.67
CA LEU A 720 -37.67 6.72 -7.31
C LEU A 720 -38.69 6.33 -6.23
N PRO A 721 -39.59 5.39 -6.50
CA PRO A 721 -40.50 4.85 -5.49
C PRO A 721 -39.77 4.13 -4.36
N SER A 722 -40.25 4.27 -3.12
CA SER A 722 -39.59 3.67 -1.95
C SER A 722 -39.64 2.15 -1.92
N ASP A 723 -40.65 1.54 -2.55
CA ASP A 723 -40.87 0.10 -2.61
C ASP A 723 -39.85 -0.65 -3.48
N VAL A 724 -39.14 0.06 -4.37
CA VAL A 724 -38.09 -0.55 -5.21
C VAL A 724 -36.66 -0.34 -4.67
N HIS A 725 -36.50 0.29 -3.50
CA HIS A 725 -35.17 0.58 -2.94
C HIS A 725 -34.33 -0.70 -2.71
N ASP A 726 -34.94 -1.75 -2.16
CA ASP A 726 -34.24 -3.02 -1.93
C ASP A 726 -33.84 -3.68 -3.27
N ASP A 727 -34.69 -3.60 -4.28
CA ASP A 727 -34.42 -4.14 -5.61
C ASP A 727 -33.27 -3.38 -6.31
N VAL A 728 -33.19 -2.06 -6.13
CA VAL A 728 -32.05 -1.22 -6.57
C VAL A 728 -30.74 -1.71 -5.94
N LEU A 729 -30.74 -2.04 -4.65
CA LEU A 729 -29.53 -2.52 -3.96
C LEU A 729 -29.14 -3.94 -4.39
N ARG A 730 -30.12 -4.78 -4.72
CA ARG A 730 -29.90 -6.15 -5.19
C ARG A 730 -29.52 -6.24 -6.66
N GLY A 731 -29.64 -5.16 -7.42
CA GLY A 731 -29.00 -4.98 -8.72
C GLY A 731 -29.95 -4.77 -9.91
N CYS A 732 -31.26 -4.94 -9.75
CA CYS A 732 -32.23 -4.58 -10.80
C CYS A 732 -33.67 -4.45 -10.29
N TYR A 733 -34.46 -3.61 -10.98
CA TYR A 733 -35.90 -3.46 -10.77
C TYR A 733 -36.62 -3.14 -12.08
N ARG A 734 -37.94 -3.39 -12.13
CA ARG A 734 -38.75 -3.03 -13.30
C ARG A 734 -38.96 -1.51 -13.32
N PHE A 735 -38.37 -0.86 -14.32
CA PHE A 735 -38.47 0.59 -14.52
C PHE A 735 -39.84 1.01 -15.06
N GLY A 736 -40.37 0.25 -16.03
CA GLY A 736 -41.65 0.59 -16.63
C GLY A 736 -42.08 -0.35 -17.76
N ARG A 737 -43.24 -0.05 -18.35
CA ARG A 737 -43.81 -0.77 -19.49
C ARG A 737 -44.19 0.23 -20.58
N HIS A 738 -43.97 -0.15 -21.84
CA HIS A 738 -44.28 0.67 -23.00
C HIS A 738 -45.02 -0.15 -24.07
N GLY A 739 -45.92 0.48 -24.83
CA GLY A 739 -46.70 -0.15 -25.90
C GLY A 739 -48.15 -0.46 -25.54
N PRO A 740 -48.86 -1.22 -26.40
CA PRO A 740 -50.29 -1.51 -26.23
C PRO A 740 -50.58 -2.31 -24.95
N GLU A 741 -51.83 -2.24 -24.48
CA GLU A 741 -52.31 -3.08 -23.38
C GLU A 741 -52.23 -4.57 -23.75
N GLY A 742 -51.85 -5.41 -22.79
CA GLY A 742 -51.63 -6.85 -23.00
C GLY A 742 -50.16 -7.25 -22.88
N ALA A 743 -49.87 -8.55 -22.79
CA ALA A 743 -48.55 -9.09 -22.41
C ALA A 743 -47.38 -8.49 -23.20
N ALA A 744 -46.29 -8.14 -22.50
CA ALA A 744 -45.08 -7.67 -23.15
C ALA A 744 -44.52 -8.75 -24.09
N GLN A 745 -44.02 -8.33 -25.25
CA GLN A 745 -43.46 -9.19 -26.28
C GLN A 745 -41.94 -9.27 -26.21
N VAL A 746 -41.29 -8.32 -25.53
CA VAL A 746 -39.84 -8.30 -25.31
C VAL A 746 -39.54 -7.65 -23.95
N THR A 747 -38.50 -8.13 -23.28
CA THR A 747 -37.95 -7.47 -22.09
C THR A 747 -36.64 -6.78 -22.45
N LEU A 748 -36.47 -5.54 -22.02
CA LEU A 748 -35.28 -4.73 -22.27
C LEU A 748 -34.58 -4.38 -20.94
N LEU A 749 -33.29 -4.64 -20.86
CA LEU A 749 -32.45 -4.32 -19.69
C LEU A 749 -31.45 -3.24 -20.07
N GLY A 750 -31.24 -2.27 -19.19
CA GLY A 750 -30.22 -1.24 -19.37
C GLY A 750 -29.61 -0.78 -18.05
N SER A 751 -28.37 -0.28 -18.11
CA SER A 751 -27.67 0.36 -16.99
C SER A 751 -27.05 1.69 -17.43
N GLY A 752 -26.64 2.51 -16.45
CA GLY A 752 -25.93 3.76 -16.68
C GLY A 752 -26.63 4.68 -17.69
N ALA A 753 -25.84 5.38 -18.52
CA ALA A 753 -26.40 6.28 -19.54
C ALA A 753 -27.22 5.56 -20.62
N ILE A 754 -26.96 4.27 -20.87
CA ILE A 754 -27.60 3.50 -21.95
C ILE A 754 -29.03 3.07 -21.58
N LEU A 755 -29.41 3.09 -20.29
CA LEU A 755 -30.82 2.91 -19.93
C LEU A 755 -31.74 3.93 -20.63
N ASN A 756 -31.26 5.16 -20.86
CA ASN A 756 -32.03 6.16 -21.62
C ASN A 756 -32.24 5.74 -23.08
N GLU A 757 -31.25 5.11 -23.72
CA GLU A 757 -31.40 4.56 -25.07
C GLU A 757 -32.33 3.34 -25.08
N VAL A 758 -32.32 2.52 -24.03
CA VAL A 758 -33.28 1.41 -23.84
C VAL A 758 -34.71 1.92 -23.73
N VAL A 759 -34.97 2.97 -22.95
CA VAL A 759 -36.31 3.59 -22.83
C VAL A 759 -36.75 4.20 -24.16
N LYS A 760 -35.84 4.84 -24.91
CA LYS A 760 -36.13 5.33 -26.26
C LYS A 760 -36.47 4.19 -27.21
N ALA A 761 -35.74 3.08 -27.17
CA ALA A 761 -36.03 1.89 -27.98
C ALA A 761 -37.40 1.29 -27.63
N ALA A 762 -37.76 1.26 -26.34
CA ALA A 762 -39.08 0.81 -25.89
C ALA A 762 -40.22 1.66 -26.49
N ARG A 763 -40.02 2.98 -26.61
CA ARG A 763 -40.97 3.88 -27.30
C ARG A 763 -41.05 3.63 -28.80
N LEU A 764 -39.90 3.45 -29.48
CA LEU A 764 -39.87 3.10 -30.90
C LEU A 764 -40.61 1.78 -31.19
N LEU A 765 -40.46 0.78 -30.32
CA LEU A 765 -41.19 -0.49 -30.41
C LEU A 765 -42.69 -0.31 -30.15
N ALA A 766 -43.05 0.53 -29.17
CA ALA A 766 -44.44 0.84 -28.86
C ALA A 766 -45.18 1.47 -30.06
N ASP A 767 -44.53 2.38 -30.78
CA ASP A 767 -45.08 3.02 -31.99
C ASP A 767 -45.35 2.00 -33.12
N GLU A 768 -44.68 0.85 -33.08
CA GLU A 768 -44.86 -0.29 -34.00
C GLU A 768 -45.86 -1.34 -33.46
N GLY A 769 -46.48 -1.09 -32.32
CA GLY A 769 -47.40 -2.03 -31.66
C GLY A 769 -46.71 -3.16 -30.91
N ILE A 770 -45.41 -3.05 -30.63
CA ILE A 770 -44.65 -4.04 -29.86
C ILE A 770 -44.57 -3.61 -28.39
N ALA A 771 -45.27 -4.32 -27.52
CA ALA A 771 -45.24 -4.08 -26.08
C ALA A 771 -43.90 -4.55 -25.46
N SER A 772 -43.30 -3.74 -24.59
CA SER A 772 -42.04 -4.06 -23.91
C SER A 772 -42.07 -3.74 -22.42
N GLU A 773 -41.33 -4.52 -21.64
CA GLU A 773 -40.99 -4.21 -20.24
C GLU A 773 -39.54 -3.77 -20.15
N VAL A 774 -39.28 -2.67 -19.44
CA VAL A 774 -37.94 -2.11 -19.24
C VAL A 774 -37.51 -2.34 -17.79
N PHE A 775 -36.30 -2.84 -17.62
CA PHE A 775 -35.64 -3.03 -16.33
C PHE A 775 -34.41 -2.13 -16.24
N SER A 776 -34.30 -1.40 -15.13
CA SER A 776 -33.06 -0.74 -14.75
C SER A 776 -32.18 -1.75 -14.02
N VAL A 777 -30.97 -1.96 -14.52
CA VAL A 777 -29.96 -2.82 -13.92
C VAL A 777 -28.91 -1.93 -13.27
N THR A 778 -28.99 -1.80 -11.95
CA THR A 778 -28.08 -0.96 -11.17
C THR A 778 -26.75 -1.65 -10.86
N SER A 779 -26.69 -2.99 -10.88
CA SER A 779 -25.43 -3.74 -10.73
C SER A 779 -25.50 -5.09 -11.42
N TRP A 780 -24.66 -5.28 -12.44
CA TRP A 780 -24.49 -6.58 -13.09
C TRP A 780 -23.73 -7.57 -12.22
N SER A 781 -22.73 -7.10 -11.48
CA SER A 781 -21.87 -7.95 -10.65
C SER A 781 -22.58 -8.48 -9.41
N GLU A 782 -23.42 -7.68 -8.75
CA GLU A 782 -24.21 -8.17 -7.60
C GLU A 782 -25.26 -9.21 -8.04
N LEU A 783 -25.87 -9.04 -9.23
CA LEU A 783 -26.76 -10.06 -9.80
C LEU A 783 -26.01 -11.36 -10.12
N ALA A 784 -24.80 -11.26 -10.68
CA ALA A 784 -23.97 -12.42 -10.97
C ALA A 784 -23.53 -13.15 -9.69
N ARG A 785 -23.11 -12.41 -8.66
CA ARG A 785 -22.74 -12.97 -7.34
C ARG A 785 -23.92 -13.63 -6.64
N ASP A 786 -25.10 -13.00 -6.71
CA ASP A 786 -26.34 -13.59 -6.20
C ASP A 786 -26.66 -14.92 -6.89
N GLY A 787 -26.50 -14.96 -8.21
CA GLY A 787 -26.65 -16.17 -9.03
C GLY A 787 -25.67 -17.29 -8.65
N VAL A 788 -24.37 -16.98 -8.58
CA VAL A 788 -23.33 -17.94 -8.16
C VAL A 788 -23.61 -18.47 -6.76
N ARG A 789 -23.99 -17.60 -5.82
CA ARG A 789 -24.34 -18.01 -4.44
C ARG A 789 -25.51 -19.00 -4.43
N CYS A 790 -26.56 -18.75 -5.22
CA CYS A 790 -27.68 -19.67 -5.34
C CYS A 790 -27.26 -21.01 -5.99
N GLU A 791 -26.46 -20.98 -7.05
CA GLU A 791 -25.94 -22.17 -7.72
C GLU A 791 -25.04 -23.01 -6.80
N THR A 792 -24.14 -22.38 -6.05
CA THR A 792 -23.29 -23.05 -5.05
C THR A 792 -24.13 -23.71 -3.96
N ALA A 793 -25.11 -23.00 -3.40
CA ALA A 793 -26.01 -23.57 -2.38
C ALA A 793 -26.79 -24.79 -2.91
N MET A 794 -27.18 -24.78 -4.19
CA MET A 794 -27.81 -25.92 -4.86
C MET A 794 -26.86 -27.11 -5.02
N LEU A 795 -25.61 -26.86 -5.45
CA LEU A 795 -24.58 -27.89 -5.60
C LEU A 795 -24.16 -28.53 -4.27
N GLU A 796 -24.13 -27.74 -3.19
CA GLU A 796 -23.78 -28.20 -1.84
C GLU A 796 -24.95 -28.91 -1.13
N GLY A 797 -26.16 -28.82 -1.67
CA GLY A 797 -27.36 -29.38 -1.03
C GLY A 797 -27.74 -28.70 0.29
N THR A 798 -27.17 -27.52 0.58
CA THR A 798 -27.46 -26.70 1.78
C THR A 798 -28.70 -25.83 1.62
N GLY A 799 -29.52 -26.16 0.63
CA GLY A 799 -30.68 -25.41 0.22
C GLY A 799 -31.84 -25.31 1.24
N ARG A 800 -32.56 -24.18 1.21
CA ARG A 800 -33.81 -23.89 1.96
C ARG A 800 -34.97 -23.72 0.94
N PRO A 801 -36.25 -23.92 1.31
CA PRO A 801 -37.33 -24.21 0.37
C PRO A 801 -37.44 -23.28 -0.87
N ALA A 802 -37.96 -23.87 -1.96
CA ALA A 802 -37.95 -23.49 -3.37
C ALA A 802 -37.93 -21.99 -3.79
N ASP A 803 -38.42 -21.05 -2.97
CA ASP A 803 -38.46 -19.62 -3.32
C ASP A 803 -37.19 -18.85 -2.91
N ALA A 804 -36.42 -19.37 -1.94
CA ALA A 804 -35.22 -18.72 -1.41
C ALA A 804 -33.96 -18.89 -2.30
N GLU A 805 -34.01 -19.79 -3.27
CA GLU A 805 -32.86 -20.23 -4.08
C GLU A 805 -32.89 -19.77 -5.54
N ILE A 806 -33.99 -19.16 -5.99
CA ILE A 806 -34.04 -18.61 -7.34
C ILE A 806 -33.17 -17.35 -7.38
N PRO A 807 -32.17 -17.26 -8.28
CA PRO A 807 -31.37 -16.05 -8.46
C PRO A 807 -32.28 -14.82 -8.58
N PHE A 808 -31.88 -13.70 -7.99
CA PHE A 808 -32.71 -12.50 -7.92
C PHE A 808 -33.18 -12.06 -9.31
N VAL A 809 -32.27 -12.09 -10.28
CA VAL A 809 -32.58 -11.72 -11.67
C VAL A 809 -33.62 -12.67 -12.29
N ALA A 810 -33.56 -13.98 -11.99
CA ALA A 810 -34.58 -14.93 -12.43
C ALA A 810 -35.95 -14.63 -11.79
N ARG A 811 -36.00 -14.24 -10.50
CA ARG A 811 -37.26 -13.83 -9.86
C ARG A 811 -37.86 -12.59 -10.49
N GLN A 812 -37.04 -11.55 -10.71
CA GLN A 812 -37.47 -10.31 -11.36
C GLN A 812 -38.01 -10.54 -12.78
N LEU A 813 -37.44 -11.52 -13.49
CA LEU A 813 -37.76 -11.82 -14.89
C LEU A 813 -38.73 -13.00 -15.05
N GLY A 814 -39.13 -13.68 -13.98
CA GLY A 814 -39.89 -14.93 -14.02
C GLY A 814 -41.34 -14.78 -14.49
N GLY A 815 -41.91 -13.58 -14.43
CA GLY A 815 -43.28 -13.30 -14.86
C GLY A 815 -43.50 -13.33 -16.38
N SER A 816 -42.46 -13.58 -17.18
CA SER A 816 -42.52 -13.51 -18.65
C SER A 816 -41.61 -14.54 -19.33
N THR A 817 -42.04 -15.06 -20.48
CA THR A 817 -41.32 -16.05 -21.30
C THR A 817 -40.71 -15.46 -22.57
N VAL A 818 -40.80 -14.14 -22.72
CA VAL A 818 -40.44 -13.44 -23.96
C VAL A 818 -38.93 -13.21 -24.11
N PRO A 819 -38.38 -12.95 -25.31
CA PRO A 819 -36.96 -12.63 -25.46
C PRO A 819 -36.51 -11.45 -24.61
N ILE A 820 -35.23 -11.45 -24.24
CA ILE A 820 -34.54 -10.42 -23.46
C ILE A 820 -33.46 -9.77 -24.34
N VAL A 821 -33.42 -8.44 -24.35
CA VAL A 821 -32.31 -7.65 -24.91
C VAL A 821 -31.69 -6.81 -23.80
N ALA A 822 -30.38 -6.93 -23.56
CA ALA A 822 -29.64 -6.07 -22.63
C ALA A 822 -28.68 -5.15 -23.38
N ALA A 823 -28.56 -3.90 -22.95
CA ALA A 823 -27.61 -2.94 -23.50
C ALA A 823 -26.92 -2.12 -22.40
N THR A 824 -25.62 -1.90 -22.51
CA THR A 824 -24.81 -1.13 -21.53
C THR A 824 -23.77 -0.27 -22.24
N ASP A 825 -23.20 0.72 -21.55
CA ASP A 825 -22.06 1.52 -22.06
C ASP A 825 -20.70 0.83 -21.82
N TYR A 826 -20.74 -0.47 -21.54
CA TYR A 826 -19.60 -1.33 -21.28
C TYR A 826 -19.59 -2.51 -22.27
N VAL A 827 -18.47 -3.22 -22.35
CA VAL A 827 -18.32 -4.40 -23.21
C VAL A 827 -19.38 -5.45 -22.88
N ARG A 828 -19.78 -6.23 -23.88
CA ARG A 828 -20.84 -7.25 -23.77
C ARG A 828 -20.61 -8.26 -22.67
N ALA A 829 -19.36 -8.54 -22.30
CA ALA A 829 -19.04 -9.42 -21.17
C ALA A 829 -19.70 -8.98 -19.84
N VAL A 830 -19.98 -7.69 -19.65
CA VAL A 830 -20.67 -7.18 -18.46
C VAL A 830 -22.11 -7.71 -18.37
N PRO A 831 -23.03 -7.43 -19.32
CA PRO A 831 -24.36 -8.01 -19.28
C PRO A 831 -24.39 -9.54 -19.52
N GLU A 832 -23.37 -10.12 -20.14
CA GLU A 832 -23.25 -11.58 -20.28
C GLU A 832 -22.98 -12.30 -18.95
N SER A 833 -22.43 -11.61 -17.94
CA SER A 833 -22.11 -12.19 -16.63
C SER A 833 -23.30 -12.82 -15.90
N ILE A 834 -24.53 -12.41 -16.23
CA ILE A 834 -25.76 -12.93 -15.61
C ILE A 834 -26.44 -14.02 -16.44
N ARG A 835 -25.93 -14.39 -17.62
CA ARG A 835 -26.61 -15.29 -18.57
C ARG A 835 -27.05 -16.61 -17.94
N ALA A 836 -26.19 -17.20 -17.10
CA ALA A 836 -26.44 -18.48 -16.44
C ALA A 836 -27.62 -18.43 -15.44
N PHE A 837 -28.01 -17.23 -15.01
CA PHE A 837 -28.98 -17.02 -13.93
C PHE A 837 -30.31 -16.46 -14.43
N LEU A 838 -30.49 -16.35 -15.75
CA LEU A 838 -31.73 -15.92 -16.38
C LEU A 838 -32.76 -17.07 -16.42
N PRO A 839 -34.08 -16.78 -16.49
CA PRO A 839 -35.08 -17.83 -16.63
C PRO A 839 -34.85 -18.70 -17.87
N GLU A 840 -34.99 -20.01 -17.72
CA GLU A 840 -34.74 -20.99 -18.78
C GLU A 840 -35.59 -20.74 -20.04
N GLY A 841 -35.05 -21.12 -21.20
CA GLY A 841 -35.76 -21.07 -22.49
C GLY A 841 -35.95 -19.67 -23.07
N ARG A 842 -35.54 -18.60 -22.38
CA ARG A 842 -35.60 -17.23 -22.89
C ARG A 842 -34.38 -16.93 -23.77
N ARG A 843 -34.60 -16.40 -24.98
CA ARG A 843 -33.52 -15.87 -25.82
C ARG A 843 -32.95 -14.62 -25.15
N TYR A 844 -31.63 -14.56 -25.00
CA TYR A 844 -30.93 -13.41 -24.40
C TYR A 844 -29.87 -12.85 -25.36
N LEU A 845 -30.07 -11.62 -25.82
CA LEU A 845 -29.19 -10.89 -26.72
C LEU A 845 -28.59 -9.69 -25.99
N THR A 846 -27.27 -9.56 -26.02
CA THR A 846 -26.53 -8.48 -25.37
C THR A 846 -25.94 -7.51 -26.39
N LEU A 847 -26.00 -6.22 -26.08
CA LEU A 847 -25.34 -5.13 -26.77
C LEU A 847 -24.39 -4.45 -25.78
N GLY A 848 -23.25 -4.01 -26.28
CA GLY A 848 -22.19 -3.44 -25.47
C GLY A 848 -21.14 -2.80 -26.35
N THR A 849 -20.26 -2.02 -25.72
CA THR A 849 -19.32 -1.14 -26.40
C THR A 849 -17.93 -1.78 -26.53
N ASP A 850 -17.89 -2.95 -27.16
CA ASP A 850 -16.65 -3.69 -27.43
C ASP A 850 -15.77 -2.96 -28.46
N GLY A 851 -14.46 -2.90 -28.18
CA GLY A 851 -13.47 -2.22 -29.00
C GLY A 851 -12.95 -0.93 -28.38
N PHE A 852 -11.95 -0.33 -29.03
CA PHE A 852 -11.35 0.92 -28.59
C PHE A 852 -12.28 2.12 -28.78
N GLY A 853 -12.25 3.03 -27.82
CA GLY A 853 -12.89 4.34 -27.91
C GLY A 853 -12.33 5.21 -29.05
N ARG A 854 -13.08 6.25 -29.40
CA ARG A 854 -12.73 7.27 -30.41
C ARG A 854 -13.46 8.57 -30.13
N SER A 855 -12.88 9.69 -30.52
CA SER A 855 -13.49 11.01 -30.30
C SER A 855 -14.62 11.27 -31.29
N ASP A 856 -15.85 11.43 -30.79
CA ASP A 856 -17.01 11.87 -31.57
C ASP A 856 -18.15 12.34 -30.64
N THR A 857 -19.28 12.75 -31.20
CA THR A 857 -20.52 13.01 -30.48
C THR A 857 -21.07 11.72 -29.84
N ARG A 858 -21.77 11.83 -28.71
CA ARG A 858 -22.40 10.67 -28.04
C ARG A 858 -23.32 9.88 -28.97
N VAL A 859 -24.07 10.58 -29.83
CA VAL A 859 -24.99 9.95 -30.81
C VAL A 859 -24.22 9.08 -31.79
N ALA A 860 -23.16 9.62 -32.41
CA ALA A 860 -22.34 8.86 -33.36
C ALA A 860 -21.64 7.68 -32.70
N LEU A 861 -21.15 7.84 -31.46
CA LEU A 861 -20.52 6.74 -30.72
C LEU A 861 -21.52 5.63 -30.36
N ARG A 862 -22.72 5.98 -29.90
CA ARG A 862 -23.76 5.00 -29.58
C ARG A 862 -24.21 4.22 -30.81
N ASP A 863 -24.32 4.86 -31.97
CA ASP A 863 -24.59 4.18 -33.24
C ASP A 863 -23.41 3.30 -33.66
N PHE A 864 -22.17 3.84 -33.62
CA PHE A 864 -20.95 3.10 -33.97
C PHE A 864 -20.78 1.81 -33.15
N PHE A 865 -21.00 1.87 -31.84
CA PHE A 865 -20.93 0.70 -30.95
C PHE A 865 -22.21 -0.15 -30.95
N GLY A 866 -23.26 0.27 -31.66
CA GLY A 866 -24.52 -0.47 -31.75
C GLY A 866 -25.32 -0.53 -30.45
N VAL A 867 -25.23 0.51 -29.62
CA VAL A 867 -25.92 0.63 -28.31
C VAL A 867 -26.93 1.79 -28.27
N ASP A 868 -27.19 2.44 -29.40
CA ASP A 868 -28.24 3.44 -29.56
C ASP A 868 -29.65 2.81 -29.58
N ALA A 869 -30.68 3.65 -29.42
CA ALA A 869 -32.08 3.20 -29.42
C ALA A 869 -32.46 2.42 -30.69
N ALA A 870 -31.95 2.81 -31.86
CA ALA A 870 -32.26 2.13 -33.12
C ALA A 870 -31.64 0.72 -33.17
N SER A 871 -30.40 0.55 -32.70
CA SER A 871 -29.75 -0.76 -32.57
C SER A 871 -30.47 -1.67 -31.59
N ILE A 872 -30.87 -1.14 -30.43
CA ILE A 872 -31.62 -1.90 -29.42
C ILE A 872 -32.97 -2.37 -29.99
N ALA A 873 -33.71 -1.48 -30.66
CA ALA A 873 -34.97 -1.84 -31.31
C ALA A 873 -34.78 -2.88 -32.43
N ARG A 874 -33.71 -2.77 -33.24
CA ARG A 874 -33.35 -3.79 -34.24
C ARG A 874 -33.07 -5.15 -33.58
N ALA A 875 -32.31 -5.18 -32.49
CA ALA A 875 -32.02 -6.41 -31.76
C ALA A 875 -33.27 -7.04 -31.15
N ALA A 876 -34.20 -6.23 -30.63
CA ALA A 876 -35.50 -6.69 -30.14
C ALA A 876 -36.32 -7.34 -31.26
N ARG A 877 -36.47 -6.67 -32.41
CA ARG A 877 -37.18 -7.23 -33.58
C ARG A 877 -36.55 -8.52 -34.06
N GLN A 878 -35.22 -8.60 -34.10
CA GLN A 878 -34.51 -9.82 -34.49
C GLN A 878 -34.73 -10.95 -33.48
N SER A 879 -34.89 -10.62 -32.20
CA SER A 879 -35.14 -11.60 -31.15
C SER A 879 -36.56 -12.18 -31.20
N LEU A 880 -37.51 -11.45 -31.78
CA LEU A 880 -38.89 -11.91 -32.03
C LEU A 880 -39.01 -12.84 -33.25
N ARG A 881 -38.05 -12.78 -34.18
CA ARG A 881 -38.02 -13.66 -35.36
C ARG A 881 -37.50 -15.04 -34.94
N ARG A 882 -38.31 -16.07 -35.17
CA ARG A 882 -38.00 -17.48 -34.89
C ARG A 882 -36.86 -17.99 -35.74
#